data_AF-A0A856MHM1-F1
#
_entry.id   AF-A0A856MHM1-F1
#
_cell.length_a   1.000
_cell.length_b   1.000
_cell.length_c   1.000
_cell.angle_alpha   90.00
_cell.angle_beta   90.00
_cell.angle_gamma   90.00
#
_symmetry.space_group_name_H-M   'P 1'
#
loop_
_entity.id
_entity.type
_entity.pdbx_description
1 polymer ?
#
loop_
_entity_poly.entity_id
_entity_poly.type
_entity_poly.pdbx_seq_one_letter_code
_entity_poly.pdbx_strand_id
1 'polypeptide(L)'
;MSKLVVLNIVDGDFENGFPVFLEIATEGQYGFAEANGKLPPAPELLKQYKNWQLPYNSLVSNLRSSRIHVAGSTTSIPQIKTASRNLKSSLNDWLNSPQMQSISRTLYQNLNDKSEEIRVIIKTQNSDLQRLPWHLWDDFFQHYLRSEVALSLPVRRQKKIISREKPIILAVFGKREGVGNITEIKLNTDLELLKQHLSTDTDFTPLIEPELEDLYEEIERRPPNLFFFAGHSSSEENGTRGLIELNPDETITIGDLKPALREAVEEGLQLAIFNSCDGLGIARELADLHIPQIIVMREPVPDVVAQKFLQRFLEAFVGERSVNLAVRRARERIHHLEVKYPGVTWLPTVFQNPAEPSLTGNEFRRIATGVEPTQANPTTEASQPENQSQISWMPSVIIQKTGSSGSIANPPPSQQPAANQGFSRICSQGHENSIGNRFCIHCGEALEAPSTDITNFALPSQIPSSTEGINQSHAAIASVDLGSILKGRYRIIKLLGQGGFGRSYLAEDIDRLSTLCVVKQLQLSFRELDHHYHIARRLFHTEAEVLEILGRDDRIPQLLAYFEENQEFYLIQEFIEGEDLRREIILGKQMSESYVIFLLRDVLEILEFVHKRGVIHRDIKPSNLIRRKHDSKLVLIDFGAVKQISNETFNSQEQSVPIGTPGYFPPEQMVGKPQFSSDIYALGILCIQALTGVHPNKLSLDPNTGEISWYSQANVSPQLARILYKMVRYDFRQRYQSATEVLQDLQRSTTRIPVPTSIVMQAPPSPTKTIYRSRIWMLVAAFIAVILLTGLTFIIFAPKSSTPNQQLPTSEQEKK
;
A
#
# COMPACT_ATOMS: atom_id res chain seq x y z
N MET A 1 5.95 -25.37 13.70
CA MET A 1 4.95 -25.10 12.64
C MET A 1 5.57 -24.07 11.70
N SER A 2 5.18 -23.96 10.43
CA SER A 2 5.74 -22.93 9.54
C SER A 2 5.33 -21.53 9.99
N LYS A 3 6.29 -20.59 9.96
CA LYS A 3 6.05 -19.17 10.19
C LYS A 3 5.88 -18.47 8.85
N LEU A 4 4.93 -17.55 8.79
CA LEU A 4 4.71 -16.67 7.66
C LEU A 4 5.11 -15.25 8.07
N VAL A 5 6.04 -14.66 7.34
CA VAL A 5 6.44 -13.26 7.44
C VAL A 5 5.99 -12.57 6.17
N VAL A 6 5.20 -11.51 6.26
CA VAL A 6 4.79 -10.68 5.12
C VAL A 6 5.35 -9.28 5.30
N LEU A 7 6.19 -8.85 4.36
CA LEU A 7 6.61 -7.46 4.22
C LEU A 7 5.77 -6.83 3.11
N ASN A 8 4.74 -6.09 3.52
CA ASN A 8 3.89 -5.32 2.62
C ASN A 8 4.51 -3.94 2.37
N ILE A 9 5.07 -3.77 1.18
CA ILE A 9 5.74 -2.55 0.73
C ILE A 9 4.79 -1.80 -0.20
N VAL A 10 4.25 -0.69 0.31
CA VAL A 10 3.24 0.14 -0.36
C VAL A 10 3.89 1.28 -1.17
N ASP A 11 3.06 2.13 -1.76
CA ASP A 11 3.44 3.25 -2.64
C ASP A 11 4.67 4.02 -2.15
N GLY A 12 5.62 4.19 -3.07
CA GLY A 12 6.92 4.82 -2.87
C GLY A 12 7.81 4.64 -4.10
N ASP A 13 9.01 5.19 -4.02
CA ASP A 13 10.03 5.06 -5.06
C ASP A 13 11.43 5.09 -4.42
N PHE A 14 12.47 4.84 -5.22
CA PHE A 14 13.84 4.84 -4.72
C PHE A 14 14.37 6.25 -4.37
N GLU A 15 13.68 7.33 -4.75
CA GLU A 15 14.06 8.72 -4.41
C GLU A 15 13.48 9.16 -3.06
N ASN A 16 12.30 8.68 -2.72
CA ASN A 16 11.51 9.09 -1.55
C ASN A 16 11.43 7.99 -0.46
N GLY A 17 11.82 6.77 -0.81
CA GLY A 17 11.75 5.57 0.02
C GLY A 17 10.37 4.91 -0.01
N PHE A 18 10.25 3.77 0.66
CA PHE A 18 9.04 2.95 0.67
C PHE A 18 8.57 2.67 2.10
N PRO A 19 7.30 2.96 2.45
CA PRO A 19 6.73 2.49 3.71
C PRO A 19 6.61 0.95 3.70
N VAL A 20 6.94 0.33 4.83
CA VAL A 20 6.91 -1.14 5.00
C VAL A 20 6.05 -1.50 6.20
N PHE A 21 5.11 -2.42 5.98
CA PHE A 21 4.28 -3.02 7.01
C PHE A 21 4.66 -4.50 7.14
N LEU A 22 5.05 -4.91 8.34
CA LEU A 22 5.37 -6.28 8.68
C LEU A 22 4.17 -6.94 9.33
N GLU A 23 3.85 -8.15 8.87
CA GLU A 23 2.93 -9.09 9.53
C GLU A 23 3.68 -10.41 9.76
N ILE A 24 3.61 -10.98 10.96
CA ILE A 24 4.16 -12.30 11.30
C ILE A 24 3.04 -13.20 11.80
N ALA A 25 2.82 -14.34 11.15
CA ALA A 25 1.84 -15.34 11.53
C ALA A 25 2.49 -16.71 11.77
N THR A 26 1.79 -17.58 12.49
CA THR A 26 1.96 -19.03 12.32
C THR A 26 0.97 -19.49 11.25
N GLU A 27 1.41 -20.27 10.26
CA GLU A 27 0.52 -20.73 9.20
C GLU A 27 -0.68 -21.51 9.78
N GLY A 28 -1.90 -21.11 9.41
CA GLY A 28 -3.15 -21.71 9.87
C GLY A 28 -3.68 -21.22 11.23
N GLN A 29 -3.02 -20.26 11.90
CA GLN A 29 -3.46 -19.73 13.20
C GLN A 29 -3.86 -18.24 13.14
N TYR A 30 -4.77 -17.85 14.05
CA TYR A 30 -5.18 -16.45 14.24
C TYR A 30 -4.29 -15.79 15.30
N GLY A 31 -3.69 -14.65 14.93
CA GLY A 31 -2.79 -13.86 15.78
C GLY A 31 -1.53 -13.49 15.01
N PHE A 32 -1.32 -12.18 14.80
CA PHE A 32 -0.20 -11.66 14.02
C PHE A 32 0.61 -10.68 14.88
N ALA A 33 1.94 -10.80 14.85
CA ALA A 33 2.79 -9.71 15.32
C ALA A 33 2.98 -8.72 14.17
N GLU A 34 2.82 -7.44 14.44
CA GLU A 34 2.87 -6.39 13.43
C GLU A 34 3.92 -5.33 13.77
N ALA A 35 4.53 -4.74 12.73
CA ALA A 35 5.39 -3.59 12.89
C ALA A 35 5.40 -2.72 11.64
N ASN A 36 5.68 -1.44 11.84
CA ASN A 36 5.81 -0.47 10.75
C ASN A 36 7.27 -0.04 10.64
N GLY A 37 7.71 0.17 9.40
CA GLY A 37 9.05 0.63 9.07
C GLY A 37 9.04 1.42 7.78
N LYS A 38 10.23 1.88 7.39
CA LYS A 38 10.43 2.54 6.12
C LYS A 38 11.77 2.09 5.53
N LEU A 39 11.75 1.69 4.27
CA LEU A 39 12.96 1.60 3.45
C LEU A 39 13.32 3.03 3.01
N PRO A 40 14.53 3.54 3.33
CA PRO A 40 14.90 4.90 3.00
C PRO A 40 15.03 5.11 1.48
N PRO A 41 15.11 6.37 1.01
CA PRO A 41 15.64 6.68 -0.31
C PRO A 41 16.95 5.93 -0.60
N ALA A 42 17.02 5.30 -1.77
CA ALA A 42 18.21 4.58 -2.26
C ALA A 42 18.31 4.62 -3.79
N PRO A 43 18.40 5.81 -4.42
CA PRO A 43 18.45 5.93 -5.89
C PRO A 43 19.65 5.20 -6.49
N GLU A 44 20.77 5.18 -5.78
CA GLU A 44 21.98 4.45 -6.20
C GLU A 44 21.79 2.92 -6.21
N LEU A 45 20.83 2.35 -5.48
CA LEU A 45 20.63 0.90 -5.44
C LEU A 45 20.18 0.35 -6.81
N LEU A 46 19.30 1.06 -7.51
CA LEU A 46 18.90 0.70 -8.88
C LEU A 46 20.06 0.80 -9.85
N LYS A 47 20.89 1.83 -9.70
CA LYS A 47 22.11 1.97 -10.50
C LYS A 47 23.08 0.83 -10.25
N GLN A 48 23.27 0.41 -9.00
CA GLN A 48 24.09 -0.78 -8.68
C GLN A 48 23.49 -2.06 -9.29
N TYR A 49 22.16 -2.18 -9.28
CA TYR A 49 21.48 -3.29 -9.94
C TYR A 49 21.78 -3.31 -11.44
N LYS A 50 21.64 -2.16 -12.12
CA LYS A 50 21.97 -2.01 -13.55
C LYS A 50 23.44 -2.26 -13.85
N ASN A 51 24.35 -1.79 -12.99
CA ASN A 51 25.79 -2.02 -13.11
C ASN A 51 26.15 -3.51 -13.04
N TRP A 52 25.33 -4.33 -12.37
CA TRP A 52 25.46 -5.78 -12.40
C TRP A 52 24.72 -6.41 -13.58
N GLN A 53 23.47 -6.03 -13.80
CA GLN A 53 22.55 -6.63 -14.78
C GLN A 53 23.07 -6.51 -16.22
N LEU A 54 23.51 -5.32 -16.63
CA LEU A 54 23.95 -5.08 -18.02
C LEU A 54 25.15 -5.96 -18.43
N PRO A 55 26.28 -5.99 -17.68
CA PRO A 55 27.38 -6.88 -18.02
C PRO A 55 27.04 -8.36 -17.82
N TYR A 56 26.17 -8.72 -16.88
CA TYR A 56 25.67 -10.09 -16.74
C TYR A 56 24.89 -10.54 -17.99
N ASN A 57 23.93 -9.74 -18.46
CA ASN A 57 23.12 -10.06 -19.65
C ASN A 57 23.98 -10.09 -20.92
N SER A 58 25.01 -9.23 -21.02
CA SER A 58 26.04 -9.31 -22.07
C SER A 58 26.78 -10.65 -22.05
N LEU A 59 27.17 -11.14 -20.87
CA LEU A 59 27.81 -12.46 -20.73
C LEU A 59 26.89 -13.61 -21.18
N VAL A 60 25.60 -13.55 -20.83
CA VAL A 60 24.61 -14.60 -21.19
C VAL A 60 24.28 -14.58 -22.68
N SER A 61 24.06 -13.40 -23.27
CA SER A 61 23.73 -13.26 -24.70
C SER A 61 24.88 -13.74 -25.61
N ASN A 62 26.14 -13.45 -25.26
CA ASN A 62 27.32 -13.94 -25.99
C ASN A 62 27.43 -15.48 -26.00
N LEU A 63 26.79 -16.17 -25.05
CA LEU A 63 26.78 -17.64 -25.02
C LEU A 63 25.67 -18.25 -25.89
N ARG A 64 24.67 -17.46 -26.27
CA ARG A 64 23.56 -17.88 -27.13
C ARG A 64 23.86 -17.56 -28.61
N SER A 65 24.42 -16.38 -28.87
CA SER A 65 24.87 -15.97 -30.21
C SER A 65 26.20 -16.64 -30.58
N SER A 66 26.16 -17.82 -31.20
CA SER A 66 27.36 -18.47 -31.77
C SER A 66 27.90 -17.77 -33.04
N ARG A 67 27.41 -16.58 -33.41
CA ARG A 67 27.92 -15.79 -34.54
C ARG A 67 27.82 -14.30 -34.20
N ILE A 68 28.86 -13.57 -34.61
CA ILE A 68 29.14 -12.13 -34.43
C ILE A 68 30.05 -11.84 -33.21
N HIS A 69 31.35 -12.00 -33.43
CA HIS A 69 32.35 -11.18 -32.76
C HIS A 69 32.12 -9.71 -33.16
N VAL A 70 31.35 -8.96 -32.37
CA VAL A 70 31.53 -7.50 -32.35
C VAL A 70 32.81 -7.27 -31.56
N ALA A 71 33.88 -6.92 -32.26
CA ALA A 71 35.12 -6.47 -31.65
C ALA A 71 34.82 -5.22 -30.81
N GLY A 72 34.77 -5.34 -29.47
CA GLY A 72 34.66 -4.16 -28.61
C GLY A 72 34.26 -4.34 -27.13
N SER A 73 33.60 -5.44 -26.71
CA SER A 73 33.16 -5.57 -25.30
C SER A 73 33.40 -6.96 -24.73
N THR A 74 34.67 -7.27 -24.43
CA THR A 74 34.98 -8.43 -23.58
C THR A 74 34.57 -8.09 -22.15
N THR A 75 33.31 -8.38 -21.80
CA THR A 75 32.82 -8.15 -20.45
C THR A 75 33.64 -9.00 -19.47
N SER A 76 34.36 -8.36 -18.55
CA SER A 76 35.30 -9.06 -17.66
C SER A 76 34.54 -9.66 -16.47
N ILE A 77 34.62 -10.98 -16.27
CA ILE A 77 34.05 -11.66 -15.09
C ILE A 77 34.44 -10.96 -13.76
N PRO A 78 35.70 -10.53 -13.55
CA PRO A 78 36.08 -9.67 -12.42
C PRO A 78 35.24 -8.40 -12.23
N GLN A 79 34.81 -7.74 -13.30
CA GLN A 79 33.93 -6.56 -13.23
C GLN A 79 32.54 -6.97 -12.73
N ILE A 80 31.96 -8.04 -13.27
CA ILE A 80 30.66 -8.56 -12.82
C ILE A 80 30.72 -8.97 -11.34
N LYS A 81 31.80 -9.64 -10.91
CA LYS A 81 32.03 -9.99 -9.48
C LYS A 81 32.09 -8.75 -8.59
N THR A 82 32.70 -7.67 -9.08
CA THR A 82 32.79 -6.41 -8.33
C THR A 82 31.43 -5.73 -8.24
N ALA A 83 30.70 -5.61 -9.35
CA ALA A 83 29.34 -5.10 -9.36
C ALA A 83 28.40 -5.92 -8.46
N SER A 84 28.57 -7.25 -8.46
CA SER A 84 27.80 -8.17 -7.60
C SER A 84 28.03 -7.88 -6.12
N ARG A 85 29.31 -7.69 -5.71
CA ARG A 85 29.66 -7.35 -4.33
C ARG A 85 29.10 -5.98 -3.92
N ASN A 86 29.18 -4.99 -4.81
CA ASN A 86 28.68 -3.64 -4.55
C ASN A 86 27.16 -3.66 -4.37
N LEU A 87 26.42 -4.32 -5.27
CA LEU A 87 24.97 -4.47 -5.16
C LEU A 87 24.57 -5.17 -3.85
N LYS A 88 25.25 -6.27 -3.50
CA LYS A 88 24.99 -6.99 -2.24
C LYS A 88 25.23 -6.09 -1.02
N SER A 89 26.32 -5.33 -1.02
CA SER A 89 26.63 -4.39 0.06
C SER A 89 25.54 -3.31 0.17
N SER A 90 25.25 -2.61 -0.92
CA SER A 90 24.23 -1.55 -0.93
C SER A 90 22.84 -2.05 -0.54
N LEU A 91 22.47 -3.26 -0.93
CA LEU A 91 21.22 -3.88 -0.51
C LEU A 91 21.19 -4.11 1.01
N ASN A 92 22.25 -4.65 1.60
CA ASN A 92 22.31 -4.89 3.04
C ASN A 92 22.36 -3.57 3.84
N ASP A 93 23.13 -2.58 3.38
CA ASP A 93 23.17 -1.24 4.00
C ASP A 93 21.78 -0.60 4.01
N TRP A 94 21.01 -0.78 2.94
CA TRP A 94 19.65 -0.28 2.80
C TRP A 94 18.66 -1.01 3.72
N LEU A 95 18.68 -2.35 3.73
CA LEU A 95 17.78 -3.18 4.54
C LEU A 95 18.08 -3.09 6.05
N ASN A 96 19.33 -2.85 6.42
CA ASN A 96 19.77 -2.70 7.81
C ASN A 96 19.77 -1.23 8.28
N SER A 97 19.15 -0.33 7.52
CA SER A 97 19.06 1.08 7.88
C SER A 97 18.29 1.31 9.19
N PRO A 98 18.53 2.43 9.91
CA PRO A 98 17.83 2.74 11.16
C PRO A 98 16.30 2.79 11.02
N GLN A 99 15.80 3.11 9.82
CA GLN A 99 14.37 3.21 9.52
C GLN A 99 13.68 1.83 9.41
N MET A 100 14.46 0.76 9.24
CA MET A 100 14.01 -0.63 9.27
C MET A 100 14.18 -1.28 10.66
N GLN A 101 14.76 -0.58 11.64
CA GLN A 101 15.07 -1.16 12.95
C GLN A 101 13.84 -1.71 13.69
N SER A 102 12.68 -1.08 13.54
CA SER A 102 11.43 -1.58 14.14
C SER A 102 11.03 -2.94 13.55
N ILE A 103 11.16 -3.10 12.23
CA ILE A 103 10.87 -4.35 11.52
C ILE A 103 11.83 -5.44 11.99
N SER A 104 13.14 -5.16 11.97
CA SER A 104 14.16 -6.13 12.39
C SER A 104 13.97 -6.57 13.84
N ARG A 105 13.69 -5.63 14.77
CA ARG A 105 13.43 -5.95 16.18
C ARG A 105 12.23 -6.87 16.33
N THR A 106 11.12 -6.58 15.67
CA THR A 106 9.90 -7.40 15.73
C THR A 106 10.12 -8.79 15.13
N LEU A 107 10.90 -8.91 14.04
CA LEU A 107 11.29 -10.21 13.48
C LEU A 107 12.05 -11.05 14.52
N TYR A 108 13.11 -10.51 15.13
CA TYR A 108 13.90 -11.26 16.11
C TYR A 108 13.14 -11.60 17.41
N GLN A 109 12.17 -10.77 17.82
CA GLN A 109 11.35 -11.02 19.01
C GLN A 109 10.32 -12.14 18.81
N ASN A 110 9.83 -12.33 17.59
CA ASN A 110 8.73 -13.24 17.29
C ASN A 110 9.18 -14.54 16.59
N LEU A 111 10.40 -14.58 16.08
CA LEU A 111 11.00 -15.74 15.41
C LEU A 111 12.10 -16.33 16.31
N ASN A 112 11.68 -17.10 17.33
CA ASN A 112 12.57 -17.62 18.37
C ASN A 112 13.24 -18.95 18.01
N ASP A 113 12.59 -19.79 17.20
CA ASP A 113 13.11 -21.10 16.81
C ASP A 113 13.76 -21.04 15.42
N LYS A 114 15.08 -21.20 15.38
CA LYS A 114 15.87 -21.18 14.14
C LYS A 114 15.69 -22.45 13.29
N SER A 115 15.08 -23.49 13.85
CA SER A 115 14.79 -24.75 13.19
C SER A 115 13.40 -24.75 12.50
N GLU A 116 12.56 -23.76 12.80
CA GLU A 116 11.29 -23.59 12.10
C GLU A 116 11.50 -23.12 10.65
N GLU A 117 10.62 -23.56 9.77
CA GLU A 117 10.56 -23.04 8.42
C GLU A 117 9.89 -21.67 8.43
N ILE A 118 10.53 -20.67 7.82
CA ILE A 118 10.04 -19.29 7.78
C ILE A 118 9.85 -18.86 6.33
N ARG A 119 8.61 -18.73 5.89
CA ARG A 119 8.26 -18.20 4.59
C ARG A 119 8.20 -16.67 4.67
N VAL A 120 9.06 -15.99 3.91
CA VAL A 120 9.06 -14.52 3.83
C VAL A 120 8.43 -14.09 2.51
N ILE A 121 7.36 -13.29 2.54
CA ILE A 121 6.69 -12.78 1.35
C ILE A 121 6.95 -11.28 1.24
N ILE A 122 7.59 -10.87 0.15
CA ILE A 122 7.66 -9.47 -0.25
C ILE A 122 6.42 -9.16 -1.09
N LYS A 123 5.48 -8.43 -0.50
CA LYS A 123 4.23 -8.03 -1.14
C LYS A 123 4.39 -6.61 -1.66
N THR A 124 4.46 -6.44 -2.98
CA THR A 124 4.65 -5.13 -3.62
C THR A 124 4.17 -5.11 -5.07
N GLN A 125 3.73 -3.95 -5.55
CA GLN A 125 3.43 -3.72 -6.97
C GLN A 125 4.63 -3.16 -7.76
N ASN A 126 5.69 -2.71 -7.06
CA ASN A 126 6.84 -2.09 -7.71
C ASN A 126 7.72 -3.16 -8.38
N SER A 127 7.88 -3.07 -9.71
CA SER A 127 8.63 -4.03 -10.50
C SER A 127 10.12 -4.05 -10.16
N ASP A 128 10.70 -2.91 -9.81
CA ASP A 128 12.12 -2.81 -9.49
C ASP A 128 12.42 -3.43 -8.12
N LEU A 129 11.51 -3.30 -7.14
CA LEU A 129 11.61 -4.05 -5.88
C LEU A 129 11.55 -5.56 -6.10
N GLN A 130 10.70 -6.04 -7.01
CA GLN A 130 10.59 -7.47 -7.32
C GLN A 130 11.88 -8.05 -7.95
N ARG A 131 12.65 -7.21 -8.67
CA ARG A 131 13.94 -7.57 -9.25
C ARG A 131 15.06 -7.74 -8.24
N LEU A 132 14.95 -7.15 -7.04
CA LEU A 132 16.02 -7.22 -6.05
C LEU A 132 16.21 -8.64 -5.49
N PRO A 133 17.46 -9.06 -5.22
CA PRO A 133 17.77 -10.38 -4.66
C PRO A 133 17.58 -10.39 -3.13
N TRP A 134 16.34 -10.29 -2.66
CA TRP A 134 15.97 -10.15 -1.23
C TRP A 134 16.56 -11.21 -0.28
N HIS A 135 16.78 -12.43 -0.77
CA HIS A 135 17.41 -13.51 -0.01
C HIS A 135 18.87 -13.21 0.40
N LEU A 136 19.49 -12.14 -0.16
CA LEU A 136 20.81 -11.65 0.22
C LEU A 136 20.79 -10.72 1.43
N TRP A 137 19.64 -10.53 2.08
CA TRP A 137 19.56 -9.86 3.37
C TRP A 137 20.24 -10.72 4.44
N ASP A 138 21.54 -10.48 4.62
CA ASP A 138 22.42 -11.37 5.36
C ASP A 138 22.02 -11.48 6.83
N ASP A 139 21.67 -10.35 7.47
CA ASP A 139 21.23 -10.27 8.86
C ASP A 139 20.03 -11.19 9.18
N PHE A 140 19.19 -11.46 8.18
CA PHE A 140 18.02 -12.33 8.32
C PHE A 140 18.26 -13.76 7.81
N PHE A 141 18.60 -13.93 6.52
CA PHE A 141 18.62 -15.26 5.88
C PHE A 141 19.83 -16.13 6.24
N GLN A 142 20.89 -15.52 6.79
CA GLN A 142 22.00 -16.28 7.42
C GLN A 142 21.67 -16.65 8.87
N HIS A 143 20.81 -15.89 9.54
CA HIS A 143 20.36 -16.19 10.89
C HIS A 143 19.31 -17.31 10.93
N TYR A 144 18.36 -17.27 9.98
CA TYR A 144 17.27 -18.23 9.84
C TYR A 144 17.51 -19.14 8.63
N LEU A 145 18.26 -20.22 8.83
CA LEU A 145 18.73 -21.10 7.75
C LEU A 145 17.63 -21.87 7.02
N ARG A 146 16.43 -21.95 7.60
CA ARG A 146 15.24 -22.56 7.00
C ARG A 146 14.22 -21.52 6.53
N SER A 147 14.70 -20.33 6.17
CA SER A 147 13.88 -19.27 5.60
C SER A 147 14.13 -19.06 4.11
N GLU A 148 13.09 -18.74 3.34
CA GLU A 148 13.24 -18.36 1.94
C GLU A 148 12.20 -17.30 1.57
N VAL A 149 12.59 -16.45 0.62
CA VAL A 149 11.78 -15.33 0.13
C VAL A 149 10.93 -15.72 -1.08
N ALA A 150 9.68 -15.26 -1.09
CA ALA A 150 8.78 -15.27 -2.23
C ALA A 150 8.28 -13.85 -2.52
N LEU A 151 7.89 -13.62 -3.76
CA LEU A 151 7.29 -12.37 -4.23
C LEU A 151 5.77 -12.56 -4.35
N SER A 152 5.01 -11.49 -4.16
CA SER A 152 3.56 -11.52 -4.36
C SER A 152 3.03 -10.16 -4.80
N LEU A 153 1.98 -10.18 -5.65
CA LEU A 153 1.11 -9.02 -5.80
C LEU A 153 0.17 -8.87 -4.60
N PRO A 154 -0.47 -7.70 -4.43
CA PRO A 154 -1.36 -7.48 -3.29
C PRO A 154 -2.66 -8.29 -3.27
N VAL A 155 -3.11 -8.77 -4.43
CA VAL A 155 -4.38 -9.49 -4.62
C VAL A 155 -4.25 -10.94 -4.13
N ARG A 156 -5.29 -11.45 -3.46
CA ARG A 156 -5.32 -12.80 -2.91
C ARG A 156 -6.69 -13.44 -3.14
N ARG A 157 -6.69 -14.73 -3.43
CA ARG A 157 -7.88 -15.59 -3.40
C ARG A 157 -7.43 -16.96 -2.89
N GLN A 158 -8.14 -17.52 -1.93
CA GLN A 158 -7.86 -18.86 -1.44
C GLN A 158 -8.57 -19.87 -2.35
N LYS A 159 -7.88 -20.95 -2.71
CA LYS A 159 -8.36 -21.95 -3.67
C LYS A 159 -8.87 -23.19 -2.95
N LYS A 160 -9.88 -23.83 -3.55
CA LYS A 160 -10.36 -25.14 -3.13
C LYS A 160 -9.34 -26.20 -3.56
N ILE A 161 -8.84 -26.99 -2.60
CA ILE A 161 -7.96 -28.11 -2.91
C ILE A 161 -8.80 -29.21 -3.58
N ILE A 162 -8.38 -29.67 -4.76
CA ILE A 162 -8.99 -30.79 -5.47
C ILE A 162 -8.05 -31.98 -5.32
N SER A 163 -8.52 -33.05 -4.67
CA SER A 163 -7.78 -34.30 -4.49
C SER A 163 -7.96 -35.20 -5.71
N ARG A 164 -6.89 -35.90 -6.14
CA ARG A 164 -6.85 -36.77 -7.33
C ARG A 164 -5.96 -37.98 -7.08
N GLU A 165 -6.32 -39.17 -7.53
CA GLU A 165 -5.56 -40.41 -7.30
C GLU A 165 -4.08 -40.38 -7.73
N LYS A 166 -3.70 -39.54 -8.70
CA LYS A 166 -2.30 -39.26 -9.04
C LYS A 166 -2.12 -37.79 -9.43
N PRO A 167 -0.95 -37.18 -9.13
CA PRO A 167 -0.63 -35.84 -9.62
C PRO A 167 -0.45 -35.88 -11.15
N ILE A 168 -1.06 -34.92 -11.84
CA ILE A 168 -0.90 -34.74 -13.29
C ILE A 168 0.16 -33.67 -13.56
N ILE A 169 1.11 -33.97 -14.44
CA ILE A 169 2.19 -33.09 -14.84
C ILE A 169 2.09 -32.86 -16.35
N LEU A 170 1.94 -31.60 -16.74
CA LEU A 170 2.03 -31.17 -18.13
C LEU A 170 3.34 -30.40 -18.33
N ALA A 171 4.21 -30.89 -19.19
CA ALA A 171 5.49 -30.27 -19.50
C ALA A 171 5.54 -29.85 -20.97
N VAL A 172 5.59 -28.54 -21.21
CA VAL A 172 5.63 -27.92 -22.54
C VAL A 172 7.05 -27.49 -22.86
N PHE A 173 7.55 -27.92 -24.01
CA PHE A 173 8.87 -27.57 -24.51
C PHE A 173 8.76 -26.77 -25.80
N GLY A 174 9.11 -25.48 -25.72
CA GLY A 174 8.96 -24.49 -26.79
C GLY A 174 9.94 -24.61 -27.96
N LYS A 175 9.99 -23.56 -28.81
CA LYS A 175 10.92 -23.42 -29.94
C LYS A 175 12.38 -23.59 -29.55
N ARG A 176 13.17 -24.20 -30.44
CA ARG A 176 14.59 -24.55 -30.24
C ARG A 176 15.55 -23.62 -31.00
N GLU A 177 16.66 -23.22 -30.37
CA GLU A 177 17.83 -22.69 -31.06
C GLU A 177 18.86 -23.80 -31.40
N GLY A 178 19.07 -24.07 -32.69
CA GLY A 178 20.31 -24.70 -33.19
C GLY A 178 20.23 -25.45 -34.52
N VAL A 179 21.08 -25.06 -35.46
CA VAL A 179 21.41 -25.80 -36.70
C VAL A 179 22.37 -26.94 -36.34
N GLY A 180 21.93 -28.19 -36.53
CA GLY A 180 22.75 -29.42 -36.52
C GLY A 180 22.94 -30.09 -35.15
N ASN A 181 22.62 -31.40 -35.07
CA ASN A 181 22.90 -32.48 -34.10
C ASN A 181 23.13 -32.22 -32.58
N ILE A 182 23.11 -30.98 -32.08
CA ILE A 182 23.32 -30.59 -30.68
C ILE A 182 21.98 -30.23 -30.00
N THR A 183 20.94 -29.97 -30.80
CA THR A 183 19.58 -29.63 -30.35
C THR A 183 18.83 -30.80 -29.72
N GLU A 184 19.04 -32.04 -30.18
CA GLU A 184 18.45 -33.25 -29.55
C GLU A 184 18.95 -33.49 -28.10
N ILE A 185 20.17 -33.07 -27.77
CA ILE A 185 20.81 -33.39 -26.48
C ILE A 185 20.26 -32.49 -25.34
N LYS A 186 19.82 -31.26 -25.64
CA LYS A 186 19.38 -30.29 -24.63
C LYS A 186 17.95 -30.55 -24.11
N LEU A 187 17.00 -30.85 -25.00
CA LEU A 187 15.62 -31.21 -24.63
C LEU A 187 15.58 -32.50 -23.81
N ASN A 188 16.44 -33.47 -24.19
CA ASN A 188 16.61 -34.69 -23.42
C ASN A 188 17.02 -34.38 -21.97
N THR A 189 17.72 -33.29 -21.67
CA THR A 189 18.14 -33.07 -20.27
C THR A 189 16.98 -32.65 -19.37
N ASP A 190 16.20 -31.63 -19.73
CA ASP A 190 15.06 -31.19 -18.89
C ASP A 190 13.95 -32.25 -18.84
N LEU A 191 13.65 -32.89 -19.98
CA LEU A 191 12.68 -33.99 -20.05
C LEU A 191 13.13 -35.20 -19.22
N GLU A 192 14.38 -35.64 -19.35
CA GLU A 192 14.88 -36.78 -18.56
C GLU A 192 14.99 -36.43 -17.07
N LEU A 193 15.28 -35.18 -16.70
CA LEU A 193 15.25 -34.75 -15.30
C LEU A 193 13.84 -34.85 -14.71
N LEU A 194 12.82 -34.40 -15.44
CA LEU A 194 11.42 -34.50 -15.02
C LEU A 194 10.97 -35.97 -14.94
N LYS A 195 11.30 -36.79 -15.94
CA LYS A 195 11.01 -38.23 -15.89
C LYS A 195 11.68 -38.89 -14.69
N GLN A 196 12.98 -38.69 -14.52
CA GLN A 196 13.76 -39.31 -13.46
C GLN A 196 13.22 -39.01 -12.05
N HIS A 197 12.74 -37.79 -11.80
CA HIS A 197 12.37 -37.35 -10.46
C HIS A 197 10.87 -37.37 -10.19
N LEU A 198 10.02 -37.30 -11.21
CA LEU A 198 8.57 -37.18 -11.02
C LEU A 198 7.78 -38.39 -11.58
N SER A 199 8.25 -39.12 -12.61
CA SER A 199 7.36 -40.02 -13.37
C SER A 199 6.93 -41.32 -12.69
N THR A 200 7.57 -41.75 -11.60
CA THR A 200 7.30 -43.08 -11.03
C THR A 200 5.92 -43.19 -10.36
N ASP A 201 5.32 -42.07 -9.96
CA ASP A 201 4.00 -42.01 -9.28
C ASP A 201 3.11 -40.84 -9.77
N THR A 202 3.34 -40.34 -10.99
CA THR A 202 2.60 -39.21 -11.56
C THR A 202 2.17 -39.50 -12.99
N ASP A 203 1.06 -38.94 -13.43
CA ASP A 203 0.67 -38.94 -14.83
C ASP A 203 1.40 -37.80 -15.54
N PHE A 204 2.42 -38.15 -16.32
CA PHE A 204 3.32 -37.21 -16.98
C PHE A 204 3.03 -37.13 -18.50
N THR A 205 2.68 -35.94 -18.98
CA THR A 205 2.48 -35.64 -20.40
C THR A 205 3.51 -34.60 -20.88
N PRO A 206 4.48 -34.98 -21.74
CA PRO A 206 5.34 -34.03 -22.42
C PRO A 206 4.73 -33.58 -23.76
N LEU A 207 4.69 -32.27 -24.01
CA LEU A 207 4.38 -31.65 -25.29
C LEU A 207 5.64 -31.00 -25.85
N ILE A 208 6.03 -31.37 -27.07
CA ILE A 208 7.29 -30.95 -27.68
C ILE A 208 6.97 -30.14 -28.94
N GLU A 209 7.35 -28.86 -28.93
CA GLU A 209 7.02 -27.88 -29.96
C GLU A 209 5.52 -27.96 -30.38
N PRO A 210 4.57 -27.96 -29.44
CA PRO A 210 3.15 -28.11 -29.77
C PRO A 210 2.61 -26.87 -30.49
N GLU A 211 1.50 -27.03 -31.19
CA GLU A 211 0.64 -25.89 -31.54
C GLU A 211 -0.15 -25.43 -30.31
N LEU A 212 -0.64 -24.19 -30.32
CA LEU A 212 -1.48 -23.67 -29.24
C LEU A 212 -2.73 -24.54 -29.02
N GLU A 213 -3.33 -25.06 -30.10
CA GLU A 213 -4.50 -25.94 -30.02
C GLU A 213 -4.20 -27.23 -29.26
N ASP A 214 -3.06 -27.90 -29.51
CA ASP A 214 -2.64 -29.10 -28.78
C ASP A 214 -2.53 -28.84 -27.27
N LEU A 215 -2.04 -27.65 -26.90
CA LEU A 215 -1.90 -27.24 -25.51
C LEU A 215 -3.27 -27.03 -24.83
N TYR A 216 -4.21 -26.39 -25.52
CA TYR A 216 -5.58 -26.23 -25.04
C TYR A 216 -6.27 -27.59 -24.89
N GLU A 217 -6.21 -28.44 -25.92
CA GLU A 217 -6.81 -29.77 -25.89
C GLU A 217 -6.26 -30.62 -24.73
N GLU A 218 -4.95 -30.59 -24.48
CA GLU A 218 -4.37 -31.38 -23.38
C GLU A 218 -4.77 -30.85 -22.00
N ILE A 219 -4.84 -29.53 -21.83
CA ILE A 219 -5.28 -28.92 -20.56
C ILE A 219 -6.75 -29.21 -20.30
N GLU A 220 -7.63 -29.07 -21.29
CA GLU A 220 -9.05 -29.41 -21.19
C GLU A 220 -9.25 -30.90 -20.90
N ARG A 221 -8.51 -31.76 -21.61
CA ARG A 221 -8.59 -33.21 -21.46
C ARG A 221 -8.08 -33.68 -20.10
N ARG A 222 -6.97 -33.11 -19.62
CA ARG A 222 -6.28 -33.51 -18.38
C ARG A 222 -5.65 -32.29 -17.70
N PRO A 223 -6.42 -31.53 -16.91
CA PRO A 223 -5.91 -30.32 -16.27
C PRO A 223 -4.75 -30.64 -15.32
N PRO A 224 -3.59 -29.96 -15.41
CA PRO A 224 -2.40 -30.33 -14.65
C PRO A 224 -2.42 -29.85 -13.18
N ASN A 225 -1.77 -30.61 -12.29
CA ASN A 225 -1.38 -30.14 -10.94
C ASN A 225 -0.05 -29.40 -10.96
N LEU A 226 0.84 -29.76 -11.89
CA LEU A 226 2.11 -29.08 -12.15
C LEU A 226 2.20 -28.75 -13.65
N PHE A 227 2.34 -27.46 -13.96
CA PHE A 227 2.61 -26.97 -15.30
C PHE A 227 4.09 -26.57 -15.42
N PHE A 228 4.81 -27.17 -16.37
CA PHE A 228 6.20 -26.84 -16.65
C PHE A 228 6.32 -26.28 -18.05
N PHE A 229 7.03 -25.17 -18.21
CA PHE A 229 7.41 -24.61 -19.50
C PHE A 229 8.92 -24.39 -19.57
N ALA A 230 9.54 -24.88 -20.64
CA ALA A 230 10.92 -24.55 -21.00
C ALA A 230 10.99 -24.16 -22.48
N GLY A 231 11.61 -23.02 -22.77
CA GLY A 231 11.72 -22.51 -24.13
C GLY A 231 12.16 -21.05 -24.16
N HIS A 232 12.25 -20.48 -25.36
CA HIS A 232 12.49 -19.06 -25.51
C HIS A 232 11.25 -18.28 -25.07
N SER A 233 11.50 -17.33 -24.17
CA SER A 233 10.53 -16.31 -23.82
C SER A 233 11.20 -14.96 -23.85
N SER A 234 10.49 -13.95 -24.29
CA SER A 234 10.95 -12.57 -24.32
C SER A 234 9.83 -11.68 -23.80
N SER A 235 10.16 -10.44 -23.47
CA SER A 235 9.15 -9.38 -23.34
C SER A 235 9.25 -8.50 -24.57
N GLU A 236 8.14 -7.91 -25.01
CA GLU A 236 8.18 -6.79 -25.97
C GLU A 236 9.06 -5.63 -25.44
N GLU A 237 9.51 -4.72 -26.30
CA GLU A 237 10.45 -3.62 -25.96
C GLU A 237 9.98 -2.75 -24.77
N ASN A 238 8.68 -2.68 -24.51
CA ASN A 238 8.07 -1.96 -23.38
C ASN A 238 7.98 -2.78 -22.07
N GLY A 239 8.31 -4.07 -22.10
CA GLY A 239 8.26 -4.96 -20.92
C GLY A 239 6.86 -5.30 -20.41
N THR A 240 5.81 -5.05 -21.23
CA THR A 240 4.40 -5.15 -20.81
C THR A 240 3.73 -6.48 -21.16
N ARG A 241 4.22 -7.18 -22.19
CA ARG A 241 3.68 -8.47 -22.64
C ARG A 241 4.79 -9.50 -22.75
N GLY A 242 4.62 -10.60 -22.02
CA GLY A 242 5.49 -11.76 -22.17
C GLY A 242 5.12 -12.52 -23.45
N LEU A 243 6.13 -12.84 -24.26
CA LEU A 243 6.06 -13.70 -25.42
C LEU A 243 6.67 -15.05 -25.09
N ILE A 244 6.01 -16.12 -25.54
CA ILE A 244 6.49 -17.50 -25.47
C ILE A 244 6.53 -18.07 -26.89
N GLU A 245 7.67 -18.62 -27.27
CA GLU A 245 7.81 -19.34 -28.53
C GLU A 245 7.44 -20.82 -28.31
N LEU A 246 6.23 -21.23 -28.71
CA LEU A 246 5.77 -22.61 -28.54
C LEU A 246 6.44 -23.55 -29.54
N ASN A 247 6.56 -23.12 -30.79
CA ASN A 247 7.17 -23.91 -31.85
C ASN A 247 7.87 -22.96 -32.87
N PRO A 248 8.58 -23.47 -33.89
CA PRO A 248 9.28 -22.65 -34.86
C PRO A 248 8.44 -21.55 -35.53
N ASP A 249 7.15 -21.84 -35.72
CA ASP A 249 6.20 -21.07 -36.52
C ASP A 249 5.21 -20.24 -35.65
N GLU A 250 5.08 -20.57 -34.37
CA GLU A 250 4.12 -19.97 -33.46
C GLU A 250 4.79 -19.32 -32.23
N THR A 251 4.59 -18.01 -32.10
CA THR A 251 4.93 -17.22 -30.91
C THR A 251 3.66 -16.61 -30.35
N ILE A 252 3.36 -16.93 -29.10
CA ILE A 252 2.13 -16.51 -28.42
C ILE A 252 2.46 -15.51 -27.32
N THR A 253 1.46 -14.75 -26.90
CA THR A 253 1.54 -13.95 -25.67
C THR A 253 1.17 -14.81 -24.45
N ILE A 254 1.58 -14.40 -23.26
CA ILE A 254 1.06 -15.00 -22.02
C ILE A 254 -0.45 -14.81 -21.90
N GLY A 255 -0.98 -13.69 -22.43
CA GLY A 255 -2.41 -13.46 -22.57
C GLY A 255 -3.15 -14.60 -23.27
N ASP A 256 -2.56 -15.16 -24.33
CA ASP A 256 -3.13 -16.28 -25.08
C ASP A 256 -3.11 -17.60 -24.28
N LEU A 257 -2.19 -17.74 -23.33
CA LEU A 257 -2.10 -18.90 -22.43
C LEU A 257 -3.02 -18.78 -21.20
N LYS A 258 -3.43 -17.57 -20.83
CA LYS A 258 -4.24 -17.31 -19.63
C LYS A 258 -5.55 -18.11 -19.56
N PRO A 259 -6.35 -18.25 -20.64
CA PRO A 259 -7.60 -18.99 -20.57
C PRO A 259 -7.38 -20.46 -20.16
N ALA A 260 -6.46 -21.16 -20.82
CA ALA A 260 -6.14 -22.55 -20.49
C ALA A 260 -5.59 -22.68 -19.06
N LEU A 261 -4.67 -21.80 -18.65
CA LEU A 261 -4.16 -21.84 -17.28
C LEU A 261 -5.23 -21.47 -16.24
N ARG A 262 -6.21 -20.62 -16.56
CA ARG A 262 -7.32 -20.31 -15.66
C ARG A 262 -8.14 -21.55 -15.37
N GLU A 263 -8.48 -22.32 -16.40
CA GLU A 263 -9.16 -23.60 -16.27
C GLU A 263 -8.33 -24.59 -15.46
N ALA A 264 -7.04 -24.72 -15.76
CA ALA A 264 -6.12 -25.55 -14.97
C ALA A 264 -6.09 -25.12 -13.48
N VAL A 265 -6.14 -23.81 -13.20
CA VAL A 265 -6.26 -23.30 -11.83
C VAL A 265 -7.61 -23.62 -11.22
N GLU A 266 -8.72 -23.63 -11.95
CA GLU A 266 -10.00 -24.09 -11.38
C GLU A 266 -9.96 -25.59 -11.06
N GLU A 267 -9.21 -26.36 -11.85
CA GLU A 267 -9.19 -27.83 -11.83
C GLU A 267 -8.07 -28.48 -10.99
N GLY A 268 -7.13 -27.70 -10.43
CA GLY A 268 -6.17 -28.23 -9.45
C GLY A 268 -4.70 -27.90 -9.66
N LEU A 269 -4.35 -26.99 -10.57
CA LEU A 269 -2.99 -26.47 -10.72
C LEU A 269 -2.48 -25.87 -9.40
N GLN A 270 -1.33 -26.36 -8.92
CA GLN A 270 -0.71 -25.91 -7.67
C GLN A 270 0.68 -25.31 -7.86
N LEU A 271 1.42 -25.76 -8.88
CA LEU A 271 2.77 -25.27 -9.16
C LEU A 271 2.94 -25.05 -10.66
N ALA A 272 3.38 -23.85 -11.03
CA ALA A 272 3.85 -23.56 -12.39
C ALA A 272 5.35 -23.27 -12.36
N ILE A 273 6.12 -23.82 -13.31
CA ILE A 273 7.56 -23.58 -13.42
C ILE A 273 7.84 -23.05 -14.83
N PHE A 274 8.30 -21.80 -14.92
CA PHE A 274 8.74 -21.19 -16.17
C PHE A 274 10.26 -21.11 -16.16
N ASN A 275 10.88 -22.09 -16.80
CA ASN A 275 12.33 -22.19 -16.94
C ASN A 275 12.80 -21.42 -18.20
N SER A 276 12.45 -20.14 -18.28
CA SER A 276 12.63 -19.30 -19.47
C SER A 276 13.32 -17.97 -19.15
N CYS A 277 13.45 -17.08 -20.13
CA CYS A 277 14.36 -15.93 -20.08
C CYS A 277 13.74 -14.63 -19.55
N ASP A 278 12.41 -14.60 -19.40
CA ASP A 278 11.65 -13.43 -18.92
C ASP A 278 10.66 -13.81 -17.82
N GLY A 279 11.18 -14.27 -16.69
CA GLY A 279 10.34 -14.87 -15.66
C GLY A 279 9.44 -13.91 -14.88
N LEU A 280 9.92 -12.70 -14.57
CA LEU A 280 9.14 -11.72 -13.77
C LEU A 280 8.02 -11.04 -14.56
N GLY A 281 8.17 -10.86 -15.87
CA GLY A 281 7.07 -10.42 -16.74
C GLY A 281 5.92 -11.42 -16.71
N ILE A 282 6.24 -12.68 -17.01
CA ILE A 282 5.30 -13.82 -17.00
C ILE A 282 4.60 -13.95 -15.64
N ALA A 283 5.34 -13.95 -14.53
CA ALA A 283 4.74 -14.11 -13.20
C ALA A 283 3.76 -12.99 -12.84
N ARG A 284 4.05 -11.74 -13.23
CA ARG A 284 3.12 -10.62 -13.02
C ARG A 284 1.87 -10.75 -13.87
N GLU A 285 2.05 -11.14 -15.13
CA GLU A 285 0.94 -11.30 -16.06
C GLU A 285 0.02 -12.44 -15.63
N LEU A 286 0.55 -13.53 -15.06
CA LEU A 286 -0.22 -14.67 -14.52
C LEU A 286 -0.76 -14.47 -13.09
N ALA A 287 -0.42 -13.37 -12.42
CA ALA A 287 -0.76 -13.18 -11.00
C ALA A 287 -2.28 -13.09 -10.75
N ASP A 288 -3.05 -12.60 -11.73
CA ASP A 288 -4.53 -12.53 -11.69
C ASP A 288 -5.20 -13.91 -11.77
N LEU A 289 -4.48 -14.94 -12.22
CA LEU A 289 -4.95 -16.32 -12.19
C LEU A 289 -4.88 -16.92 -10.80
N HIS A 290 -4.18 -16.30 -9.85
CA HIS A 290 -4.02 -16.79 -8.47
C HIS A 290 -3.40 -18.20 -8.40
N ILE A 291 -2.53 -18.56 -9.35
CA ILE A 291 -1.73 -19.80 -9.29
C ILE A 291 -1.03 -19.83 -7.92
N PRO A 292 -1.16 -20.90 -7.12
CA PRO A 292 -0.63 -20.91 -5.76
C PRO A 292 0.85 -20.58 -5.71
N GLN A 293 1.63 -21.15 -6.63
CA GLN A 293 3.08 -20.95 -6.71
C GLN A 293 3.57 -20.98 -8.15
N ILE A 294 4.46 -20.04 -8.47
CA ILE A 294 5.13 -19.94 -9.76
C ILE A 294 6.63 -19.83 -9.49
N ILE A 295 7.45 -20.68 -10.12
CA ILE A 295 8.91 -20.55 -10.11
C ILE A 295 9.33 -19.92 -11.43
N VAL A 296 10.08 -18.82 -11.34
CA VAL A 296 10.53 -18.05 -12.50
C VAL A 296 11.97 -17.54 -12.31
N MET A 297 12.60 -17.10 -13.39
CA MET A 297 13.93 -16.48 -13.38
C MET A 297 13.82 -14.95 -13.44
N ARG A 298 14.53 -14.23 -12.56
CA ARG A 298 14.53 -12.75 -12.54
C ARG A 298 15.09 -12.12 -13.81
N GLU A 299 16.12 -12.76 -14.38
CA GLU A 299 16.87 -12.32 -15.56
C GLU A 299 17.16 -13.54 -16.45
N PRO A 300 17.60 -13.34 -17.71
CA PRO A 300 18.00 -14.43 -18.59
C PRO A 300 19.06 -15.34 -17.96
N VAL A 301 18.80 -16.65 -18.00
CA VAL A 301 19.66 -17.67 -17.38
C VAL A 301 20.32 -18.57 -18.45
N PRO A 302 21.61 -18.93 -18.33
CA PRO A 302 22.21 -19.95 -19.20
C PRO A 302 21.55 -21.32 -19.04
N ASP A 303 21.36 -22.07 -20.12
CA ASP A 303 20.68 -23.38 -20.10
C ASP A 303 21.29 -24.34 -19.07
N VAL A 304 22.63 -24.42 -19.00
CA VAL A 304 23.32 -25.30 -18.06
C VAL A 304 23.02 -24.95 -16.59
N VAL A 305 22.75 -23.67 -16.32
CA VAL A 305 22.37 -23.20 -14.99
C VAL A 305 20.91 -23.56 -14.74
N ALA A 306 20.02 -23.28 -15.70
CA ALA A 306 18.61 -23.60 -15.64
C ALA A 306 18.38 -25.09 -15.36
N GLN A 307 19.05 -25.97 -16.10
CA GLN A 307 19.03 -27.42 -15.93
C GLN A 307 19.58 -27.87 -14.58
N LYS A 308 20.73 -27.32 -14.14
CA LYS A 308 21.29 -27.63 -12.83
C LYS A 308 20.36 -27.16 -11.71
N PHE A 309 19.75 -25.98 -11.83
CA PHE A 309 18.77 -25.49 -10.88
C PHE A 309 17.57 -26.44 -10.82
N LEU A 310 16.98 -26.78 -11.97
CA LEU A 310 15.84 -27.70 -12.06
C LEU A 310 16.16 -29.05 -11.41
N GLN A 311 17.30 -29.65 -11.74
CA GLN A 311 17.76 -30.88 -11.12
C GLN A 311 17.81 -30.76 -9.58
N ARG A 312 18.50 -29.73 -9.05
CA ARG A 312 18.64 -29.57 -7.59
C ARG A 312 17.34 -29.22 -6.90
N PHE A 313 16.44 -28.52 -7.58
CA PHE A 313 15.09 -28.24 -7.10
C PHE A 313 14.28 -29.52 -7.00
N LEU A 314 14.21 -30.33 -8.05
CA LEU A 314 13.46 -31.60 -8.07
C LEU A 314 13.98 -32.58 -7.01
N GLU A 315 15.31 -32.75 -6.89
CA GLU A 315 15.94 -33.56 -5.83
C GLU A 315 15.50 -33.12 -4.42
N ALA A 316 15.38 -31.80 -4.21
CA ALA A 316 15.02 -31.24 -2.91
C ALA A 316 13.50 -31.29 -2.65
N PHE A 317 12.69 -31.02 -3.66
CA PHE A 317 11.23 -31.00 -3.59
C PHE A 317 10.67 -32.40 -3.35
N VAL A 318 11.12 -33.39 -4.13
CA VAL A 318 10.73 -34.81 -3.95
C VAL A 318 11.20 -35.36 -2.59
N GLY A 319 12.31 -34.82 -2.05
CA GLY A 319 12.79 -35.08 -0.69
C GLY A 319 11.96 -34.44 0.44
N GLU A 320 10.66 -34.26 0.22
CA GLU A 320 9.64 -33.81 1.20
C GLU A 320 9.78 -32.37 1.68
N ARG A 321 10.43 -31.51 0.88
CA ARG A 321 10.54 -30.08 1.22
C ARG A 321 9.38 -29.30 0.61
N SER A 322 9.06 -28.17 1.25
CA SER A 322 8.26 -27.13 0.63
C SER A 322 8.95 -26.59 -0.62
N VAL A 323 8.19 -26.02 -1.55
CA VAL A 323 8.75 -25.34 -2.72
C VAL A 323 9.74 -24.24 -2.30
N ASN A 324 9.43 -23.46 -1.27
CA ASN A 324 10.33 -22.43 -0.77
C ASN A 324 11.68 -23.02 -0.31
N LEU A 325 11.68 -24.05 0.54
CA LEU A 325 12.93 -24.69 0.95
C LEU A 325 13.65 -25.42 -0.18
N ALA A 326 12.92 -26.01 -1.12
CA ALA A 326 13.50 -26.66 -2.29
C ALA A 326 14.24 -25.66 -3.19
N VAL A 327 13.64 -24.49 -3.43
CA VAL A 327 14.29 -23.38 -4.17
C VAL A 327 15.55 -22.91 -3.44
N ARG A 328 15.49 -22.69 -2.12
CA ARG A 328 16.69 -22.33 -1.34
C ARG A 328 17.81 -23.34 -1.52
N ARG A 329 17.50 -24.63 -1.30
CA ARG A 329 18.47 -25.72 -1.41
C ARG A 329 19.06 -25.84 -2.81
N ALA A 330 18.24 -25.64 -3.84
CA ALA A 330 18.71 -25.64 -5.23
C ALA A 330 19.73 -24.53 -5.47
N ARG A 331 19.45 -23.31 -5.00
CA ARG A 331 20.33 -22.14 -5.11
C ARG A 331 21.65 -22.34 -4.37
N GLU A 332 21.61 -22.91 -3.16
CA GLU A 332 22.82 -23.28 -2.40
C GLU A 332 23.68 -24.31 -3.16
N ARG A 333 23.05 -25.33 -3.78
CA ARG A 333 23.78 -26.40 -4.49
C ARG A 333 24.38 -25.97 -5.82
N ILE A 334 23.84 -24.94 -6.46
CA ILE A 334 24.42 -24.38 -7.69
C ILE A 334 25.42 -23.23 -7.44
N HIS A 335 25.76 -22.94 -6.18
CA HIS A 335 26.65 -21.83 -5.82
C HIS A 335 28.04 -21.90 -6.49
N HIS A 336 28.55 -23.10 -6.79
CA HIS A 336 29.81 -23.26 -7.52
C HIS A 336 29.80 -22.59 -8.91
N LEU A 337 28.63 -22.34 -9.50
CA LEU A 337 28.47 -21.66 -10.78
C LEU A 337 28.71 -20.14 -10.70
N GLU A 338 28.68 -19.53 -9.50
CA GLU A 338 29.00 -18.11 -9.26
C GLU A 338 30.41 -17.74 -9.74
N VAL A 339 31.32 -18.72 -9.81
CA VAL A 339 32.68 -18.52 -10.32
C VAL A 339 32.67 -18.11 -11.80
N LYS A 340 31.79 -18.74 -12.58
CA LYS A 340 31.63 -18.54 -14.03
C LYS A 340 30.55 -17.50 -14.35
N TYR A 341 29.51 -17.43 -13.53
CA TYR A 341 28.34 -16.58 -13.72
C TYR A 341 28.03 -15.84 -12.40
N PRO A 342 28.71 -14.72 -12.10
CA PRO A 342 28.48 -14.00 -10.85
C PRO A 342 27.06 -13.41 -10.77
N GLY A 343 26.34 -13.72 -9.69
CA GLY A 343 24.93 -13.38 -9.46
C GLY A 343 23.94 -14.44 -9.95
N VAL A 344 24.40 -15.58 -10.46
CA VAL A 344 23.53 -16.59 -11.06
C VAL A 344 22.58 -17.25 -10.06
N THR A 345 23.01 -17.40 -8.81
CA THR A 345 22.13 -17.94 -7.77
C THR A 345 21.00 -16.96 -7.47
N TRP A 346 21.08 -15.69 -7.86
CA TRP A 346 20.05 -14.70 -7.56
C TRP A 346 18.85 -14.78 -8.50
N LEU A 347 18.94 -15.53 -9.60
CA LEU A 347 17.92 -15.52 -10.63
C LEU A 347 16.65 -16.29 -10.25
N PRO A 348 16.72 -17.54 -9.74
CA PRO A 348 15.52 -18.28 -9.43
C PRO A 348 14.76 -17.63 -8.28
N THR A 349 13.45 -17.45 -8.46
CA THR A 349 12.57 -16.86 -7.45
C THR A 349 11.20 -17.52 -7.48
N VAL A 350 10.54 -17.49 -6.32
CA VAL A 350 9.15 -17.92 -6.19
C VAL A 350 8.26 -16.68 -6.25
N PHE A 351 7.23 -16.74 -7.07
CA PHE A 351 6.07 -15.87 -7.03
C PHE A 351 4.92 -16.67 -6.41
N GLN A 352 4.29 -16.18 -5.36
CA GLN A 352 3.38 -17.00 -4.56
C GLN A 352 2.13 -16.24 -4.17
N ASN A 353 0.98 -16.91 -4.27
CA ASN A 353 -0.26 -16.46 -3.66
C ASN A 353 -0.14 -16.55 -2.12
N PRO A 354 -0.19 -15.43 -1.38
CA PRO A 354 0.03 -15.44 0.07
C PRO A 354 -1.05 -16.16 0.86
N ALA A 355 -2.25 -16.31 0.28
CA ALA A 355 -3.35 -17.03 0.91
C ALA A 355 -3.17 -18.55 0.91
N GLU A 356 -2.22 -19.05 0.12
CA GLU A 356 -1.89 -20.46 0.01
C GLU A 356 -0.64 -20.79 0.84
N PRO A 357 -0.64 -21.91 1.59
CA PRO A 357 0.55 -22.42 2.25
C PRO A 357 1.60 -22.85 1.21
N SER A 358 2.82 -23.13 1.66
CA SER A 358 3.82 -23.63 0.73
C SER A 358 3.59 -25.11 0.39
N LEU A 359 3.33 -25.43 -0.88
CA LEU A 359 3.22 -26.80 -1.37
C LEU A 359 4.48 -27.60 -0.99
N THR A 360 4.28 -28.71 -0.30
CA THR A 360 5.34 -29.68 -0.01
C THR A 360 5.35 -30.83 -1.01
N GLY A 361 6.52 -31.43 -1.25
CA GLY A 361 6.60 -32.63 -2.09
C GLY A 361 5.77 -33.80 -1.55
N ASN A 362 5.52 -33.84 -0.24
CA ASN A 362 4.61 -34.81 0.37
C ASN A 362 3.16 -34.53 0.03
N GLU A 363 2.69 -33.29 0.12
CA GLU A 363 1.33 -32.94 -0.29
C GLU A 363 1.15 -33.16 -1.78
N PHE A 364 2.13 -32.77 -2.60
CA PHE A 364 2.11 -33.03 -4.03
C PHE A 364 1.95 -34.53 -4.33
N ARG A 365 2.66 -35.41 -3.62
CA ARG A 365 2.48 -36.87 -3.73
C ARG A 365 1.18 -37.39 -3.10
N ARG A 366 0.74 -36.84 -1.96
CA ARG A 366 -0.45 -37.29 -1.19
C ARG A 366 -1.77 -36.80 -1.75
N ILE A 367 -1.79 -35.87 -2.70
CA ILE A 367 -2.98 -35.62 -3.53
C ILE A 367 -3.55 -36.95 -4.04
N ALA A 368 -2.67 -37.94 -4.28
CA ALA A 368 -2.92 -39.35 -4.64
C ALA A 368 -3.67 -40.24 -3.64
N THR A 369 -3.75 -39.86 -2.37
CA THR A 369 -4.33 -40.71 -1.34
C THR A 369 -5.35 -39.89 -0.54
N GLY A 370 -6.63 -40.04 -0.87
CA GLY A 370 -7.75 -39.29 -0.30
C GLY A 370 -7.96 -39.49 1.21
N VAL A 371 -7.03 -38.98 2.02
CA VAL A 371 -7.13 -38.94 3.48
C VAL A 371 -7.22 -37.48 3.89
N GLU A 372 -8.39 -37.07 4.40
CA GLU A 372 -8.60 -35.74 4.97
C GLU A 372 -7.63 -35.48 6.14
N PRO A 373 -7.12 -34.24 6.30
CA PRO A 373 -6.36 -33.88 7.48
C PRO A 373 -7.29 -33.88 8.70
N THR A 374 -7.04 -34.79 9.63
CA THR A 374 -7.68 -34.80 10.95
C THR A 374 -7.42 -33.48 11.67
N GLN A 375 -8.50 -32.79 12.02
CA GLN A 375 -8.47 -31.66 12.93
C GLN A 375 -7.92 -32.13 14.29
N ALA A 376 -6.72 -31.67 14.65
CA ALA A 376 -6.14 -31.94 15.95
C ALA A 376 -6.84 -31.07 17.02
N ASN A 377 -7.70 -31.70 17.81
CA ASN A 377 -8.17 -31.15 19.09
C ASN A 377 -7.04 -31.25 20.15
N PRO A 378 -6.79 -30.22 20.97
CA PRO A 378 -5.77 -30.26 22.01
C PRO A 378 -6.36 -30.69 23.36
N THR A 379 -6.08 -31.92 23.77
CA THR A 379 -6.10 -32.48 25.15
C THR A 379 -5.63 -33.93 24.96
N THR A 380 -4.66 -34.52 25.65
CA THR A 380 -4.43 -34.58 27.11
C THR A 380 -3.00 -35.10 27.38
N GLU A 381 -2.50 -34.73 28.56
CA GLU A 381 -1.33 -35.17 29.35
C GLU A 381 -0.48 -36.40 28.96
N ALA A 382 0.83 -36.15 29.02
CA ALA A 382 1.91 -36.92 29.67
C ALA A 382 1.83 -38.46 29.73
N SER A 383 2.78 -39.12 29.06
CA SER A 383 3.61 -40.18 29.67
C SER A 383 4.79 -40.54 28.77
N GLN A 384 6.00 -40.51 29.34
CA GLN A 384 7.20 -41.15 28.77
C GLN A 384 7.02 -42.68 28.74
N PRO A 385 7.84 -43.40 27.96
CA PRO A 385 8.91 -44.11 28.65
C PRO A 385 10.29 -44.04 27.98
N GLU A 386 11.28 -44.19 28.84
CA GLU A 386 12.70 -44.48 28.65
C GLU A 386 12.92 -45.69 27.72
N ASN A 387 14.02 -45.72 26.94
CA ASN A 387 15.27 -46.40 27.34
C ASN A 387 16.24 -46.61 26.14
N GLN A 388 17.52 -46.29 26.37
CA GLN A 388 18.77 -46.89 25.83
C GLN A 388 18.95 -47.09 24.30
N SER A 389 20.03 -46.64 23.66
CA SER A 389 21.43 -46.93 24.01
C SER A 389 22.44 -46.13 23.17
N GLN A 390 23.56 -45.79 23.81
CA GLN A 390 24.77 -45.13 23.28
C GLN A 390 25.49 -45.97 22.21
N ILE A 391 26.17 -45.32 21.25
CA ILE A 391 27.57 -45.61 20.87
C ILE A 391 28.29 -44.31 20.46
N SER A 392 29.44 -44.06 21.09
CA SER A 392 30.38 -42.94 20.87
C SER A 392 31.23 -43.09 19.61
N TRP A 393 31.88 -42.00 19.15
CA TRP A 393 33.34 -41.87 18.97
C TRP A 393 33.66 -40.62 18.11
N MET A 394 34.29 -39.62 18.73
CA MET A 394 35.11 -38.60 18.05
C MET A 394 36.53 -39.13 17.87
N PRO A 395 37.34 -38.50 16.99
CA PRO A 395 38.63 -38.01 17.48
C PRO A 395 38.91 -36.54 17.11
N SER A 396 39.54 -35.89 18.08
CA SER A 396 40.06 -34.52 18.09
C SER A 396 41.28 -34.33 17.18
N VAL A 397 41.47 -33.11 16.66
CA VAL A 397 42.81 -32.57 16.35
C VAL A 397 42.92 -31.14 16.89
N ILE A 398 43.95 -30.95 17.71
CA ILE A 398 44.44 -29.73 18.36
C ILE A 398 45.47 -29.08 17.43
N ILE A 399 45.44 -27.76 17.20
CA ILE A 399 46.66 -26.93 17.03
C ILE A 399 46.46 -25.55 17.68
N GLN A 400 47.56 -25.08 18.26
CA GLN A 400 47.76 -24.11 19.33
C GLN A 400 47.63 -22.63 18.93
N LYS A 401 47.30 -21.83 19.96
CA LYS A 401 47.49 -20.39 20.05
C LYS A 401 48.97 -20.04 20.23
N THR A 402 49.42 -18.97 19.57
CA THR A 402 50.44 -18.06 20.10
C THR A 402 49.89 -16.64 19.98
N GLY A 403 50.00 -15.88 21.08
CA GLY A 403 49.54 -14.49 21.14
C GLY A 403 50.70 -13.51 21.06
N SER A 404 50.38 -12.25 20.79
CA SER A 404 51.13 -11.11 21.29
C SER A 404 50.26 -9.86 21.33
N SER A 405 50.40 -9.16 22.44
CA SER A 405 49.81 -7.88 22.83
C SER A 405 50.40 -6.70 22.06
N GLY A 406 49.58 -5.68 21.79
CA GLY A 406 50.04 -4.36 21.35
C GLY A 406 48.93 -3.34 21.38
N SER A 407 48.86 -2.55 22.46
CA SER A 407 48.22 -1.23 22.48
C SER A 407 49.09 -0.23 21.72
N ILE A 408 48.48 0.80 21.09
CA ILE A 408 48.95 2.20 20.99
C ILE A 408 48.05 3.01 20.03
N ALA A 409 47.49 4.09 20.60
CA ALA A 409 47.23 5.45 20.09
C ALA A 409 46.49 5.75 18.76
N ASN A 410 45.45 6.59 18.90
CA ASN A 410 44.97 7.56 17.89
C ASN A 410 46.05 8.61 17.54
N PRO A 411 46.09 9.11 16.29
CA PRO A 411 45.86 10.55 16.06
C PRO A 411 45.23 10.86 14.65
N PRO A 412 45.16 12.12 14.17
CA PRO A 412 44.18 13.18 14.44
C PRO A 412 43.32 13.55 13.18
N PRO A 413 42.39 14.54 13.21
CA PRO A 413 41.50 14.81 12.08
C PRO A 413 42.16 15.75 11.06
N SER A 414 42.07 15.41 9.77
CA SER A 414 42.51 16.27 8.66
C SER A 414 41.31 16.96 7.97
N GLN A 415 41.17 18.24 8.30
CA GLN A 415 40.83 19.39 7.45
C GLN A 415 39.92 19.19 6.23
N GLN A 416 38.73 19.80 6.29
CA GLN A 416 37.94 20.25 5.13
C GLN A 416 38.68 21.33 4.33
N PRO A 417 38.41 21.45 3.02
CA PRO A 417 38.32 22.73 2.34
C PRO A 417 36.86 23.12 2.09
N ALA A 418 36.62 24.42 2.22
CA ALA A 418 35.33 25.09 2.26
C ALA A 418 34.66 25.31 0.89
N ALA A 419 33.33 25.34 0.95
CA ALA A 419 32.39 26.24 0.28
C ALA A 419 32.42 26.39 -1.25
N ASN A 420 31.35 25.91 -1.88
CA ASN A 420 30.74 26.57 -3.03
C ASN A 420 29.39 27.13 -2.58
N GLN A 421 29.31 28.46 -2.48
CA GLN A 421 28.15 29.20 -2.00
C GLN A 421 27.02 29.15 -3.04
N GLY A 422 25.92 28.48 -2.69
CA GLY A 422 24.63 28.60 -3.36
C GLY A 422 23.62 29.14 -2.35
N PHE A 423 23.06 30.32 -2.64
CA PHE A 423 22.21 31.13 -1.77
C PHE A 423 21.13 30.32 -1.00
N SER A 424 21.23 30.30 0.34
CA SER A 424 20.32 29.63 1.28
C SER A 424 19.48 30.66 2.05
N ARG A 425 18.21 30.35 2.34
CA ARG A 425 17.38 31.15 3.26
C ARG A 425 17.58 30.64 4.67
N ILE A 426 18.00 31.52 5.58
CA ILE A 426 18.25 31.17 6.97
C ILE A 426 17.09 31.70 7.81
N CYS A 427 16.45 30.82 8.59
CA CYS A 427 15.39 31.24 9.52
C CYS A 427 16.00 31.97 10.73
N SER A 428 15.20 32.61 11.60
CA SER A 428 15.75 33.36 12.75
C SER A 428 16.53 32.47 13.74
N GLN A 429 16.33 31.16 13.65
CA GLN A 429 17.01 30.13 14.44
C GLN A 429 18.26 29.54 13.76
N GLY A 430 18.70 30.10 12.62
CA GLY A 430 19.96 29.71 11.99
C GLY A 430 19.92 28.47 11.08
N HIS A 431 18.74 27.88 10.83
CA HIS A 431 18.61 26.74 9.93
C HIS A 431 18.64 27.16 8.46
N GLU A 432 19.47 26.49 7.66
CA GLU A 432 19.55 26.69 6.22
C GLU A 432 18.38 25.99 5.49
N ASN A 433 17.79 26.69 4.53
CA ASN A 433 16.66 26.21 3.75
C ASN A 433 16.83 26.51 2.26
N SER A 434 16.38 25.58 1.42
CA SER A 434 16.37 25.73 -0.03
C SER A 434 15.48 26.90 -0.49
N ILE A 435 15.89 27.59 -1.55
CA ILE A 435 15.07 28.64 -2.19
C ILE A 435 13.79 27.99 -2.75
N GLY A 436 12.63 28.47 -2.29
CA GLY A 436 11.30 27.91 -2.59
C GLY A 436 10.52 27.52 -1.34
N ASN A 437 11.23 27.27 -0.23
CA ASN A 437 10.59 26.99 1.05
C ASN A 437 9.96 28.25 1.62
N ARG A 438 8.62 28.24 1.76
CA ARG A 438 7.86 29.31 2.42
C ARG A 438 7.95 29.25 3.95
N PHE A 439 8.37 28.09 4.47
CA PHE A 439 8.57 27.83 5.89
C PHE A 439 9.86 27.02 6.10
N CYS A 440 10.52 27.21 7.23
CA CYS A 440 11.70 26.47 7.61
C CYS A 440 11.36 24.98 7.82
N ILE A 441 12.09 24.07 7.18
CA ILE A 441 11.82 22.62 7.24
C ILE A 441 12.14 21.99 8.60
N HIS A 442 12.90 22.69 9.44
CA HIS A 442 13.31 22.21 10.76
C HIS A 442 12.44 22.76 11.90
N CYS A 443 12.05 24.03 11.86
CA CYS A 443 11.30 24.67 12.94
C CYS A 443 9.92 25.22 12.54
N GLY A 444 9.58 25.26 11.26
CA GLY A 444 8.28 25.73 10.76
C GLY A 444 8.10 27.25 10.69
N GLU A 445 9.14 28.04 10.98
CA GLU A 445 9.09 29.51 10.88
C GLU A 445 8.90 29.99 9.43
N ALA A 446 8.04 31.00 9.22
CA ALA A 446 7.80 31.58 7.89
C ALA A 446 9.04 32.33 7.38
N LEU A 447 9.42 32.09 6.12
CA LEU A 447 10.58 32.72 5.49
C LEU A 447 10.08 33.85 4.57
N GLU A 448 10.27 35.12 4.95
CA GLU A 448 9.72 36.29 4.24
C GLU A 448 10.09 36.34 2.73
N ALA A 449 9.15 36.74 1.87
CA ALA A 449 9.35 36.85 0.42
C ALA A 449 10.05 38.17 0.03
N PRO A 450 10.81 38.24 -1.09
CA PRO A 450 11.42 39.49 -1.51
C PRO A 450 10.36 40.45 -2.06
N SER A 451 10.39 41.71 -1.63
CA SER A 451 9.70 42.81 -2.28
C SER A 451 10.25 43.00 -3.70
N THR A 452 9.36 43.20 -4.66
CA THR A 452 9.66 43.53 -6.05
C THR A 452 10.42 44.85 -6.16
N ASP A 453 11.63 44.82 -6.71
CA ASP A 453 12.20 45.94 -7.46
C ASP A 453 13.01 45.40 -8.63
N ILE A 454 12.48 45.62 -9.84
CA ILE A 454 13.12 45.31 -11.12
C ILE A 454 13.74 46.61 -11.61
N THR A 455 15.08 46.69 -11.65
CA THR A 455 15.77 47.56 -12.61
C THR A 455 17.08 46.95 -13.08
N ASN A 456 17.20 46.82 -14.41
CA ASN A 456 18.42 46.78 -15.23
C ASN A 456 19.31 45.52 -15.14
N PHE A 457 19.37 44.74 -16.22
CA PHE A 457 20.44 44.88 -17.23
C PHE A 457 20.23 43.95 -18.46
N ALA A 458 20.61 44.53 -19.61
CA ALA A 458 20.60 44.14 -21.02
C ALA A 458 20.81 42.68 -21.46
N LEU A 459 20.15 42.36 -22.60
CA LEU A 459 20.48 41.29 -23.56
C LEU A 459 21.92 41.43 -24.10
N PRO A 460 22.48 40.32 -24.64
CA PRO A 460 22.72 40.34 -26.08
C PRO A 460 22.29 39.06 -26.83
N SER A 461 21.84 39.36 -28.04
CA SER A 461 21.42 38.52 -29.16
C SER A 461 22.51 37.60 -29.71
N GLN A 462 22.15 36.41 -30.18
CA GLN A 462 22.44 35.89 -31.53
C GLN A 462 21.95 34.44 -31.71
N ILE A 463 21.13 34.25 -32.75
CA ILE A 463 20.69 32.97 -33.32
C ILE A 463 21.72 32.56 -34.39
N PRO A 464 21.96 31.25 -34.60
CA PRO A 464 21.68 30.74 -35.94
C PRO A 464 20.87 29.45 -35.94
N SER A 465 19.95 29.44 -36.89
CA SER A 465 19.11 28.37 -37.39
C SER A 465 19.92 27.22 -38.00
N SER A 466 19.57 25.98 -37.63
CA SER A 466 19.51 24.85 -38.57
C SER A 466 18.53 23.80 -38.07
N THR A 467 17.54 23.54 -38.91
CA THR A 467 16.54 22.48 -38.83
C THR A 467 17.15 21.15 -39.26
N GLU A 468 17.00 20.11 -38.45
CA GLU A 468 16.64 18.75 -38.90
C GLU A 468 16.32 17.88 -37.67
N GLY A 469 15.19 17.17 -37.76
CA GLY A 469 14.42 16.72 -36.61
C GLY A 469 14.90 15.43 -35.95
N ILE A 470 14.70 15.37 -34.64
CA ILE A 470 14.33 14.15 -33.91
C ILE A 470 13.23 14.56 -32.94
N ASN A 471 12.00 14.13 -33.22
CA ASN A 471 10.85 14.27 -32.33
C ASN A 471 11.14 13.52 -31.02
N GLN A 472 11.48 14.25 -29.96
CA GLN A 472 11.32 13.79 -28.59
C GLN A 472 9.88 14.03 -28.16
N SER A 473 9.04 12.99 -28.21
CA SER A 473 7.80 12.96 -27.44
C SER A 473 8.10 12.55 -26.01
N HIS A 474 8.61 13.49 -25.20
CA HIS A 474 8.31 13.48 -23.77
C HIS A 474 6.84 13.89 -23.63
N ALA A 475 5.93 12.92 -23.73
CA ALA A 475 4.53 13.14 -23.39
C ALA A 475 4.45 13.44 -21.88
N ALA A 476 4.23 14.71 -21.56
CA ALA A 476 3.83 15.13 -20.23
C ALA A 476 2.56 14.35 -19.82
N ILE A 477 2.53 13.90 -18.57
CA ILE A 477 1.35 13.31 -17.92
C ILE A 477 0.18 14.27 -18.14
N ALA A 478 -0.87 13.85 -18.87
CA ALA A 478 -1.97 14.71 -19.26
C ALA A 478 -2.76 15.22 -18.04
N SER A 479 -2.41 16.40 -17.54
CA SER A 479 -3.26 17.20 -16.66
C SER A 479 -4.37 17.84 -17.50
N VAL A 480 -5.60 17.84 -16.98
CA VAL A 480 -6.64 18.70 -17.54
C VAL A 480 -6.29 20.15 -17.17
N ASP A 481 -5.99 20.97 -18.17
CA ASP A 481 -5.56 22.35 -17.97
C ASP A 481 -6.70 23.23 -17.46
N LEU A 482 -6.37 24.23 -16.65
CA LEU A 482 -7.34 25.24 -16.21
C LEU A 482 -7.89 25.99 -17.44
N GLY A 483 -9.21 26.17 -17.50
CA GLY A 483 -9.90 26.78 -18.64
C GLY A 483 -10.27 25.80 -19.76
N SER A 484 -9.79 24.55 -19.73
CA SER A 484 -10.26 23.53 -20.66
C SER A 484 -11.75 23.23 -20.45
N ILE A 485 -12.43 22.83 -21.54
CA ILE A 485 -13.86 22.50 -21.54
C ILE A 485 -13.99 21.01 -21.85
N LEU A 486 -14.40 20.22 -20.85
CA LEU A 486 -14.63 18.79 -21.01
C LEU A 486 -16.02 18.53 -21.58
N LYS A 487 -16.12 17.60 -22.54
CA LYS A 487 -17.36 17.24 -23.24
C LYS A 487 -18.14 18.44 -23.79
N GLY A 488 -17.42 19.53 -24.12
CA GLY A 488 -18.01 20.78 -24.60
C GLY A 488 -18.88 21.54 -23.59
N ARG A 489 -18.91 21.13 -22.31
CA ARG A 489 -19.86 21.65 -21.30
C ARG A 489 -19.22 22.07 -19.97
N TYR A 490 -18.22 21.33 -19.49
CA TYR A 490 -17.68 21.55 -18.14
C TYR A 490 -16.35 22.30 -18.22
N ARG A 491 -16.37 23.60 -17.93
CA ARG A 491 -15.16 24.44 -17.94
C ARG A 491 -14.41 24.29 -16.61
N ILE A 492 -13.19 23.79 -16.64
CA ILE A 492 -12.37 23.61 -15.44
C ILE A 492 -11.89 24.95 -14.89
N ILE A 493 -12.20 25.23 -13.62
CA ILE A 493 -11.85 26.48 -12.93
C ILE A 493 -10.60 26.28 -12.06
N LYS A 494 -10.54 25.21 -11.27
CA LYS A 494 -9.51 25.02 -10.24
C LYS A 494 -9.35 23.56 -9.85
N LEU A 495 -8.13 23.11 -9.56
CA LEU A 495 -7.89 21.83 -8.88
C LEU A 495 -8.30 21.91 -7.39
N LEU A 496 -9.22 21.07 -6.95
CA LEU A 496 -9.67 20.96 -5.55
C LEU A 496 -8.79 19.99 -4.75
N GLY A 497 -8.32 18.91 -5.37
CA GLY A 497 -7.46 17.93 -4.72
C GLY A 497 -6.98 16.83 -5.66
N GLN A 498 -5.94 16.13 -5.25
CA GLN A 498 -5.36 14.97 -5.94
C GLN A 498 -5.15 13.85 -4.92
N GLY A 499 -5.59 12.64 -5.25
CA GLY A 499 -5.48 11.45 -4.41
C GLY A 499 -5.10 10.20 -5.21
N GLY A 500 -5.00 9.05 -4.55
CA GLY A 500 -4.52 7.79 -5.16
C GLY A 500 -5.41 7.24 -6.30
N PHE A 501 -6.65 7.69 -6.41
CA PHE A 501 -7.60 7.27 -7.43
C PHE A 501 -7.85 8.33 -8.51
N GLY A 502 -7.30 9.54 -8.40
CA GLY A 502 -7.57 10.59 -9.39
C GLY A 502 -7.45 12.03 -8.90
N ARG A 503 -7.99 12.96 -9.69
CA ARG A 503 -8.00 14.40 -9.45
C ARG A 503 -9.42 14.93 -9.40
N SER A 504 -9.69 15.81 -8.45
CA SER A 504 -10.97 16.51 -8.35
C SER A 504 -10.77 17.97 -8.68
N TYR A 505 -11.59 18.48 -9.60
CA TYR A 505 -11.57 19.86 -10.06
C TYR A 505 -12.90 20.54 -9.75
N LEU A 506 -12.87 21.83 -9.47
CA LEU A 506 -14.02 22.72 -9.55
C LEU A 506 -14.22 23.09 -11.01
N ALA A 507 -15.44 22.98 -11.51
CA ALA A 507 -15.79 23.36 -12.86
C ALA A 507 -17.12 24.12 -12.91
N GLU A 508 -17.33 24.79 -14.03
CA GLU A 508 -18.57 25.47 -14.38
C GLU A 508 -19.31 24.65 -15.44
N ASP A 509 -20.58 24.35 -15.18
CA ASP A 509 -21.48 23.79 -16.18
C ASP A 509 -22.06 24.94 -17.04
N ILE A 510 -21.48 25.14 -18.23
CA ILE A 510 -21.78 26.29 -19.08
C ILE A 510 -23.18 26.20 -19.71
N ASP A 511 -23.74 24.99 -19.83
CA ASP A 511 -25.09 24.77 -20.37
C ASP A 511 -26.17 24.96 -19.30
N ARG A 512 -25.78 25.01 -18.02
CA ARG A 512 -26.67 25.16 -16.87
C ARG A 512 -26.41 26.47 -16.13
N LEU A 513 -26.53 27.61 -16.83
CA LEU A 513 -26.40 28.95 -16.23
C LEU A 513 -25.11 29.13 -15.41
N SER A 514 -24.01 28.52 -15.85
CA SER A 514 -22.72 28.65 -15.18
C SER A 514 -22.70 28.11 -13.73
N THR A 515 -23.55 27.13 -13.40
CA THR A 515 -23.54 26.52 -12.07
C THR A 515 -22.25 25.77 -11.79
N LEU A 516 -21.72 25.89 -10.56
CA LEU A 516 -20.52 25.18 -10.14
C LEU A 516 -20.79 23.68 -9.92
N CYS A 517 -19.83 22.85 -10.32
CA CYS A 517 -19.85 21.40 -10.12
C CYS A 517 -18.44 20.88 -9.81
N VAL A 518 -18.36 19.66 -9.30
CA VAL A 518 -17.09 18.95 -9.09
C VAL A 518 -16.88 17.95 -10.22
N VAL A 519 -15.72 18.00 -10.86
CA VAL A 519 -15.27 17.02 -11.85
C VAL A 519 -14.23 16.13 -11.20
N LYS A 520 -14.56 14.86 -10.97
CA LYS A 520 -13.62 13.85 -10.53
C LYS A 520 -13.11 13.09 -11.75
N GLN A 521 -11.85 13.31 -12.09
CA GLN A 521 -11.13 12.56 -13.11
C GLN A 521 -10.46 11.37 -12.44
N LEU A 522 -10.81 10.16 -12.85
CA LEU A 522 -10.08 8.96 -12.45
C LEU A 522 -8.77 8.91 -13.23
N GLN A 523 -7.62 8.95 -12.55
CA GLN A 523 -6.33 8.93 -13.24
C GLN A 523 -5.85 7.49 -13.40
N LEU A 524 -5.77 7.02 -14.64
CA LEU A 524 -4.99 5.83 -14.97
C LEU A 524 -3.51 6.24 -15.01
N SER A 525 -2.82 6.14 -13.87
CA SER A 525 -1.39 5.85 -13.94
C SER A 525 -1.30 4.52 -14.70
N PHE A 526 -0.44 4.39 -15.71
CA PHE A 526 -0.33 3.21 -16.59
C PHE A 526 -1.34 3.18 -17.75
N ARG A 527 -1.13 4.01 -18.78
CA ARG A 527 -1.81 3.90 -20.09
C ARG A 527 -1.38 2.69 -20.93
N GLU A 528 -0.85 1.62 -20.33
CA GLU A 528 -0.28 0.49 -21.09
C GLU A 528 -0.69 -0.92 -20.61
N LEU A 529 -1.72 -1.07 -19.75
CA LEU A 529 -2.29 -2.40 -19.45
C LEU A 529 -3.84 -2.40 -19.43
N ASP A 530 -4.45 -3.13 -20.37
CA ASP A 530 -5.91 -3.30 -20.54
C ASP A 530 -6.64 -3.81 -19.27
N HIS A 531 -5.96 -4.57 -18.40
CA HIS A 531 -6.56 -5.14 -17.19
C HIS A 531 -6.91 -4.08 -16.13
N HIS A 532 -6.10 -3.01 -16.01
CA HIS A 532 -6.36 -1.94 -15.06
C HIS A 532 -7.50 -1.02 -15.53
N TYR A 533 -7.67 -0.87 -16.84
CA TYR A 533 -8.79 -0.14 -17.42
C TYR A 533 -10.14 -0.77 -17.03
N HIS A 534 -10.27 -2.10 -17.03
CA HIS A 534 -11.50 -2.79 -16.62
C HIS A 534 -11.83 -2.66 -15.12
N ILE A 535 -10.82 -2.75 -14.24
CA ILE A 535 -11.02 -2.57 -12.79
C ILE A 535 -11.36 -1.12 -12.47
N ALA A 536 -10.63 -0.16 -13.06
CA ALA A 536 -10.88 1.27 -12.93
C ALA A 536 -12.28 1.63 -13.45
N ARG A 537 -12.68 1.09 -14.62
CA ARG A 537 -14.02 1.24 -15.18
C ARG A 537 -15.09 0.64 -14.27
N ARG A 538 -14.85 -0.52 -13.65
CA ARG A 538 -15.78 -1.13 -12.68
C ARG A 538 -15.93 -0.27 -11.43
N LEU A 539 -14.83 0.22 -10.84
CA LEU A 539 -14.85 1.10 -9.67
C LEU A 539 -15.57 2.42 -9.97
N PHE A 540 -15.30 2.99 -11.14
CA PHE A 540 -15.96 4.20 -11.64
C PHE A 540 -17.47 3.99 -11.84
N HIS A 541 -17.87 2.90 -12.51
CA HIS A 541 -19.29 2.57 -12.66
C HIS A 541 -19.97 2.34 -11.32
N THR A 542 -19.30 1.65 -10.39
CA THR A 542 -19.84 1.39 -9.06
C THR A 542 -20.05 2.69 -8.29
N GLU A 543 -19.11 3.64 -8.33
CA GLU A 543 -19.27 4.96 -7.69
C GLU A 543 -20.45 5.74 -8.31
N ALA A 544 -20.57 5.73 -9.63
CA ALA A 544 -21.70 6.38 -10.33
C ALA A 544 -23.06 5.74 -9.93
N GLU A 545 -23.17 4.41 -9.95
CA GLU A 545 -24.38 3.69 -9.56
C GLU A 545 -24.77 3.95 -8.10
N VAL A 546 -23.79 3.95 -7.20
CA VAL A 546 -24.01 4.26 -5.78
C VAL A 546 -24.50 5.69 -5.60
N LEU A 547 -23.90 6.67 -6.27
CA LEU A 547 -24.34 8.07 -6.17
C LEU A 547 -25.70 8.32 -6.82
N GLU A 548 -26.06 7.58 -7.88
CA GLU A 548 -27.40 7.65 -8.48
C GLU A 548 -28.49 7.20 -7.48
N ILE A 549 -28.17 6.20 -6.65
CA ILE A 549 -29.07 5.68 -5.61
C ILE A 549 -29.07 6.57 -4.36
N LEU A 550 -27.89 7.04 -3.92
CA LEU A 550 -27.70 7.74 -2.64
C LEU A 550 -27.86 9.25 -2.72
N GLY A 551 -27.50 9.89 -3.85
CA GLY A 551 -27.47 11.34 -4.05
C GLY A 551 -28.84 12.03 -4.09
N ARG A 552 -29.90 11.33 -3.68
CA ARG A 552 -31.23 11.91 -3.42
C ARG A 552 -31.36 12.47 -2.00
N ASP A 553 -30.45 12.09 -1.10
CA ASP A 553 -30.36 12.65 0.25
C ASP A 553 -29.48 13.90 0.22
N ASP A 554 -29.92 14.99 0.88
CA ASP A 554 -29.21 16.27 0.84
C ASP A 554 -27.84 16.22 1.53
N ARG A 555 -27.49 15.13 2.22
CA ARG A 555 -26.19 14.95 2.89
C ARG A 555 -25.20 14.13 2.06
N ILE A 556 -25.52 13.84 0.81
CA ILE A 556 -24.66 13.15 -0.17
C ILE A 556 -24.72 13.92 -1.50
N PRO A 557 -23.59 14.24 -2.16
CA PRO A 557 -23.62 14.98 -3.42
C PRO A 557 -24.42 14.28 -4.51
N GLN A 558 -25.24 15.04 -5.23
CA GLN A 558 -25.95 14.50 -6.40
C GLN A 558 -24.97 14.17 -7.54
N LEU A 559 -25.16 13.02 -8.20
CA LEU A 559 -24.55 12.74 -9.49
C LEU A 559 -25.24 13.58 -10.58
N LEU A 560 -24.48 14.43 -11.27
CA LEU A 560 -24.99 15.29 -12.34
C LEU A 560 -24.81 14.67 -13.72
N ALA A 561 -23.66 14.02 -13.94
CA ALA A 561 -23.32 13.29 -15.15
C ALA A 561 -22.12 12.38 -14.90
N TYR A 562 -21.92 11.42 -15.79
CA TYR A 562 -20.66 10.70 -15.90
C TYR A 562 -20.37 10.45 -17.38
N PHE A 563 -19.11 10.45 -17.77
CA PHE A 563 -18.72 10.19 -19.15
C PHE A 563 -17.26 9.74 -19.25
N GLU A 564 -16.92 9.21 -20.42
CA GLU A 564 -15.57 8.90 -20.84
C GLU A 564 -15.17 9.85 -21.97
N GLU A 565 -13.96 10.40 -21.91
CA GLU A 565 -13.38 11.25 -22.95
C GLU A 565 -11.86 11.01 -22.97
N ASN A 566 -11.27 10.80 -24.15
CA ASN A 566 -9.82 10.54 -24.30
C ASN A 566 -9.28 9.38 -23.45
N GLN A 567 -10.06 8.30 -23.29
CA GLN A 567 -9.76 7.12 -22.46
C GLN A 567 -9.62 7.40 -20.96
N GLU A 568 -10.12 8.56 -20.50
CA GLU A 568 -10.19 8.91 -19.09
C GLU A 568 -11.66 8.98 -18.65
N PHE A 569 -11.90 8.64 -17.38
CA PHE A 569 -13.25 8.59 -16.80
C PHE A 569 -13.52 9.83 -15.95
N TYR A 570 -14.67 10.47 -16.18
CA TYR A 570 -15.06 11.71 -15.52
C TYR A 570 -16.43 11.58 -14.84
N LEU A 571 -16.45 11.84 -13.53
CA LEU A 571 -17.66 11.87 -12.72
C LEU A 571 -17.98 13.32 -12.35
N ILE A 572 -19.19 13.77 -12.65
CA ILE A 572 -19.64 15.14 -12.39
C ILE A 572 -20.62 15.12 -11.22
N GLN A 573 -20.27 15.80 -10.14
CA GLN A 573 -21.05 15.84 -8.90
C GLN A 573 -21.46 17.27 -8.56
N GLU A 574 -22.48 17.39 -7.72
CA GLU A 574 -22.83 18.65 -7.07
C GLU A 574 -21.63 19.24 -6.31
N PHE A 575 -21.41 20.55 -6.48
CA PHE A 575 -20.44 21.27 -5.68
C PHE A 575 -21.04 21.70 -4.34
N ILE A 576 -20.44 21.23 -3.24
CA ILE A 576 -20.86 21.58 -1.89
C ILE A 576 -20.03 22.77 -1.41
N GLU A 577 -20.66 23.95 -1.30
CA GLU A 577 -20.01 25.12 -0.73
C GLU A 577 -19.83 24.93 0.79
N GLY A 578 -18.57 24.82 1.23
CA GLY A 578 -18.22 24.53 2.62
C GLY A 578 -16.74 24.23 2.80
N GLU A 579 -16.36 23.84 4.02
CA GLU A 579 -14.99 23.41 4.36
C GLU A 579 -15.00 21.97 4.85
N ASP A 580 -13.95 21.20 4.55
CA ASP A 580 -13.81 19.85 5.09
C ASP A 580 -13.36 19.87 6.56
N LEU A 581 -13.65 18.79 7.29
CA LEU A 581 -13.40 18.73 8.74
C LEU A 581 -11.91 18.81 9.12
N ARG A 582 -10.94 18.73 8.21
CA ARG A 582 -9.53 19.01 8.55
C ARG A 582 -9.32 20.46 8.98
N ARG A 583 -10.19 21.38 8.54
CA ARG A 583 -10.17 22.78 8.96
C ARG A 583 -10.75 22.99 10.35
N GLU A 584 -11.66 22.11 10.78
CA GLU A 584 -12.31 22.17 12.10
C GLU A 584 -11.53 21.37 13.16
N ILE A 585 -11.07 20.18 12.80
CA ILE A 585 -10.34 19.24 13.67
C ILE A 585 -8.84 19.39 13.41
N ILE A 586 -8.24 20.37 14.07
CA ILE A 586 -6.82 20.70 13.94
C ILE A 586 -6.00 19.83 14.91
N LEU A 587 -4.96 19.17 14.41
CA LEU A 587 -4.06 18.37 15.25
C LEU A 587 -3.41 19.22 16.35
N GLY A 588 -3.28 18.63 17.54
CA GLY A 588 -2.80 19.31 18.75
C GLY A 588 -3.87 20.11 19.49
N LYS A 589 -5.07 20.27 18.93
CA LYS A 589 -6.19 20.94 19.58
C LYS A 589 -7.29 19.94 19.92
N GLN A 590 -7.68 19.92 21.20
CA GLN A 590 -8.80 19.09 21.66
C GLN A 590 -10.13 19.81 21.41
N MET A 591 -11.09 19.09 20.85
CA MET A 591 -12.46 19.55 20.68
C MET A 591 -13.29 19.20 21.91
N SER A 592 -14.34 19.97 22.17
CA SER A 592 -15.22 19.70 23.31
C SER A 592 -16.00 18.41 23.10
N GLU A 593 -16.34 17.74 24.20
CA GLU A 593 -17.27 16.60 24.18
C GLU A 593 -18.58 16.93 23.46
N SER A 594 -19.14 18.12 23.69
CA SER A 594 -20.34 18.57 22.99
C SER A 594 -20.19 18.59 21.47
N TYR A 595 -19.07 19.13 20.96
CA TYR A 595 -18.78 19.12 19.53
C TYR A 595 -18.69 17.69 18.99
N VAL A 596 -18.02 16.80 19.71
CA VAL A 596 -17.85 15.40 19.30
C VAL A 596 -19.18 14.64 19.32
N ILE A 597 -20.07 14.92 20.26
CA ILE A 597 -21.43 14.35 20.28
C ILE A 597 -22.23 14.82 19.05
N PHE A 598 -22.16 16.10 18.68
CA PHE A 598 -22.82 16.61 17.48
C PHE A 598 -22.25 15.97 16.21
N LEU A 599 -20.92 15.95 16.07
CA LEU A 599 -20.23 15.28 14.96
C LEU A 599 -20.64 13.80 14.85
N LEU A 600 -20.60 13.08 15.97
CA LEU A 600 -20.95 11.67 16.03
C LEU A 600 -22.39 11.44 15.56
N ARG A 601 -23.34 12.24 16.06
CA ARG A 601 -24.75 12.12 15.67
C ARG A 601 -24.95 12.42 14.18
N ASP A 602 -24.42 13.54 13.70
CA ASP A 602 -24.61 13.97 12.30
C ASP A 602 -24.07 12.93 11.31
N VAL A 603 -22.89 12.36 11.57
CA VAL A 603 -22.31 11.32 10.70
C VAL A 603 -23.05 9.97 10.85
N LEU A 604 -23.49 9.59 12.05
CA LEU A 604 -24.27 8.36 12.24
C LEU A 604 -25.61 8.41 11.49
N GLU A 605 -26.27 9.56 11.43
CA GLU A 605 -27.52 9.71 10.67
C GLU A 605 -27.30 9.56 9.15
N ILE A 606 -26.13 9.98 8.64
CA ILE A 606 -25.73 9.74 7.25
C ILE A 606 -25.43 8.25 7.04
N LEU A 607 -24.62 7.65 7.91
CA LEU A 607 -24.27 6.23 7.82
C LEU A 607 -25.51 5.33 7.93
N GLU A 608 -26.49 5.67 8.76
CA GLU A 608 -27.74 4.93 8.84
C GLU A 608 -28.48 4.91 7.49
N PHE A 609 -28.54 6.05 6.81
CA PHE A 609 -29.16 6.15 5.47
C PHE A 609 -28.40 5.33 4.42
N VAL A 610 -27.07 5.38 4.43
CA VAL A 610 -26.18 4.66 3.51
C VAL A 610 -26.26 3.14 3.74
N HIS A 611 -26.16 2.70 5.00
CA HIS A 611 -26.19 1.28 5.38
C HIS A 611 -27.55 0.64 5.12
N LYS A 612 -28.67 1.37 5.30
CA LYS A 612 -30.03 0.90 4.95
C LYS A 612 -30.18 0.55 3.47
N ARG A 613 -29.32 1.07 2.59
CA ARG A 613 -29.29 0.77 1.15
C ARG A 613 -28.23 -0.26 0.78
N GLY A 614 -27.65 -0.95 1.77
CA GLY A 614 -26.68 -2.01 1.54
C GLY A 614 -25.30 -1.51 1.12
N VAL A 615 -24.98 -0.23 1.34
CA VAL A 615 -23.68 0.35 0.96
C VAL A 615 -22.79 0.49 2.19
N ILE A 616 -21.51 0.12 2.07
CA ILE A 616 -20.44 0.43 3.04
C ILE A 616 -19.53 1.48 2.42
N HIS A 617 -19.24 2.57 3.14
CA HIS A 617 -18.46 3.70 2.62
C HIS A 617 -16.94 3.42 2.58
N ARG A 618 -16.39 2.85 3.66
CA ARG A 618 -15.00 2.40 3.87
C ARG A 618 -13.92 3.46 4.02
N ASP A 619 -14.18 4.72 3.70
CA ASP A 619 -13.18 5.79 3.84
C ASP A 619 -13.70 7.00 4.65
N ILE A 620 -14.30 6.73 5.81
CA ILE A 620 -14.75 7.79 6.73
C ILE A 620 -13.53 8.44 7.40
N LYS A 621 -13.31 9.73 7.10
CA LYS A 621 -12.18 10.53 7.60
C LYS A 621 -12.49 12.03 7.51
N PRO A 622 -11.71 12.93 8.16
CA PRO A 622 -12.02 14.36 8.17
C PRO A 622 -12.11 15.01 6.77
N SER A 623 -11.27 14.59 5.82
CA SER A 623 -11.26 15.19 4.47
C SER A 623 -12.46 14.79 3.61
N ASN A 624 -13.23 13.78 4.01
CA ASN A 624 -14.39 13.27 3.26
C ASN A 624 -15.72 13.74 3.87
N LEU A 625 -15.67 14.67 4.83
CA LEU A 625 -16.85 15.27 5.45
C LEU A 625 -16.75 16.79 5.28
N ILE A 626 -17.66 17.38 4.51
CA ILE A 626 -17.74 18.82 4.30
C ILE A 626 -18.83 19.39 5.20
N ARG A 627 -18.51 20.42 5.97
CA ARG A 627 -19.53 21.24 6.63
C ARG A 627 -20.04 22.30 5.66
N ARG A 628 -21.28 22.12 5.25
CA ARG A 628 -21.95 22.97 4.28
C ARG A 628 -22.22 24.35 4.87
N LYS A 629 -21.86 25.39 4.13
CA LYS A 629 -21.83 26.77 4.64
C LYS A 629 -23.20 27.35 4.97
N HIS A 630 -24.23 27.03 4.19
CA HIS A 630 -25.53 27.69 4.32
C HIS A 630 -26.39 27.18 5.49
N ASP A 631 -26.20 25.94 5.93
CA ASP A 631 -27.00 25.32 7.01
C ASP A 631 -26.15 24.55 8.05
N SER A 632 -24.83 24.54 7.91
CA SER A 632 -23.88 23.87 8.80
C SER A 632 -24.03 22.35 8.92
N LYS A 633 -24.81 21.71 8.02
CA LYS A 633 -24.93 20.25 7.98
C LYS A 633 -23.66 19.60 7.40
N LEU A 634 -23.37 18.38 7.84
CA LEU A 634 -22.32 17.57 7.24
C LEU A 634 -22.81 16.89 5.97
N VAL A 635 -21.97 16.91 4.96
CA VAL A 635 -22.14 16.21 3.70
C VAL A 635 -20.99 15.21 3.56
N LEU A 636 -21.33 13.93 3.36
CA LEU A 636 -20.36 12.87 3.14
C LEU A 636 -20.04 12.80 1.64
N ILE A 637 -18.75 12.90 1.31
CA ILE A 637 -18.25 12.88 -0.06
C ILE A 637 -17.33 11.67 -0.30
N ASP A 638 -16.99 11.45 -1.57
CA ASP A 638 -16.01 10.46 -2.04
C ASP A 638 -16.40 8.99 -1.80
N PHE A 639 -17.31 8.50 -2.65
CA PHE A 639 -17.81 7.12 -2.64
C PHE A 639 -16.92 6.17 -3.47
N GLY A 640 -15.68 6.56 -3.79
CA GLY A 640 -14.77 5.77 -4.65
C GLY A 640 -14.28 4.45 -4.03
N ALA A 641 -14.45 4.26 -2.72
CA ALA A 641 -14.02 3.07 -1.98
C ALA A 641 -15.14 2.07 -1.67
N VAL A 642 -16.37 2.34 -2.10
CA VAL A 642 -17.58 1.67 -1.57
C VAL A 642 -17.72 0.20 -1.97
N LYS A 643 -18.56 -0.53 -1.20
CA LYS A 643 -19.11 -1.84 -1.60
C LYS A 643 -20.60 -1.88 -1.39
N GLN A 644 -21.29 -2.38 -2.40
CA GLN A 644 -22.69 -2.79 -2.32
C GLN A 644 -22.77 -4.24 -1.82
N ILE A 645 -23.67 -4.50 -0.89
CA ILE A 645 -24.05 -5.84 -0.43
C ILE A 645 -25.37 -6.16 -1.12
N SER A 646 -25.35 -7.03 -2.13
CA SER A 646 -26.58 -7.49 -2.78
C SER A 646 -27.37 -8.41 -1.84
N ASN A 647 -28.66 -8.14 -1.65
CA ASN A 647 -29.56 -8.95 -0.80
C ASN A 647 -29.92 -10.31 -1.42
N GLU A 648 -29.53 -10.56 -2.67
CA GLU A 648 -29.63 -11.88 -3.29
C GLU A 648 -28.24 -12.52 -3.29
N THR A 649 -28.14 -13.67 -2.61
CA THR A 649 -26.93 -14.50 -2.45
C THR A 649 -26.02 -14.12 -1.27
N PHE A 650 -26.35 -14.63 -0.08
CA PHE A 650 -25.43 -14.78 1.07
C PHE A 650 -24.24 -15.75 0.81
N ASN A 651 -23.93 -16.08 -0.46
CA ASN A 651 -22.90 -17.04 -0.86
C ASN A 651 -21.73 -16.43 -1.67
N SER A 652 -21.64 -15.11 -1.86
CA SER A 652 -20.51 -14.50 -2.56
C SER A 652 -19.36 -14.17 -1.58
N GLN A 653 -18.42 -15.11 -1.44
CA GLN A 653 -17.08 -14.93 -0.87
C GLN A 653 -16.18 -14.02 -1.76
N GLU A 654 -16.70 -12.91 -2.26
CA GLU A 654 -15.91 -11.93 -3.02
C GLU A 654 -15.14 -11.02 -2.05
N GLN A 655 -13.84 -11.31 -1.90
CA GLN A 655 -12.90 -10.42 -1.22
C GLN A 655 -12.77 -9.13 -2.03
N SER A 656 -13.07 -7.99 -1.41
CA SER A 656 -12.88 -6.69 -2.05
C SER A 656 -11.45 -6.18 -1.84
N VAL A 657 -10.90 -5.45 -2.80
CA VAL A 657 -9.61 -4.74 -2.67
C VAL A 657 -9.56 -3.97 -1.35
N PRO A 658 -8.50 -4.09 -0.53
CA PRO A 658 -8.34 -3.28 0.66
C PRO A 658 -8.17 -1.82 0.25
N ILE A 659 -9.18 -0.99 0.55
CA ILE A 659 -9.20 0.44 0.23
C ILE A 659 -9.52 1.20 1.54
N GLY A 660 -8.81 2.31 1.79
CA GLY A 660 -9.06 3.20 2.94
C GLY A 660 -7.81 3.99 3.33
N THR A 661 -8.00 5.00 4.19
CA THR A 661 -6.90 5.85 4.69
C THR A 661 -6.22 5.28 5.94
N PRO A 662 -4.88 5.12 5.95
CA PRO A 662 -4.15 4.60 7.10
C PRO A 662 -4.49 5.32 8.40
N GLY A 663 -4.81 4.53 9.43
CA GLY A 663 -5.18 5.00 10.76
C GLY A 663 -6.68 5.04 11.04
N TYR A 664 -7.54 5.04 10.00
CA TYR A 664 -9.00 5.07 10.17
C TYR A 664 -9.68 3.72 9.86
N PHE A 665 -9.12 2.92 8.95
CA PHE A 665 -9.74 1.65 8.59
C PHE A 665 -9.43 0.54 9.62
N PRO A 666 -10.39 -0.38 9.85
CA PRO A 666 -10.22 -1.49 10.79
C PRO A 666 -9.60 -2.75 10.17
N PRO A 667 -9.15 -3.73 10.98
CA PRO A 667 -8.47 -4.94 10.51
C PRO A 667 -9.28 -5.77 9.52
N GLU A 668 -10.60 -5.92 9.71
CA GLU A 668 -11.44 -6.71 8.81
C GLU A 668 -11.56 -6.09 7.40
N GLN A 669 -11.40 -4.77 7.29
CA GLN A 669 -11.35 -4.07 6.00
C GLN A 669 -10.00 -4.30 5.30
N MET A 670 -8.91 -4.45 6.07
CA MET A 670 -7.56 -4.75 5.52
C MET A 670 -7.51 -6.11 4.84
N VAL A 671 -8.28 -7.08 5.33
CA VAL A 671 -8.40 -8.42 4.73
C VAL A 671 -9.54 -8.52 3.70
N GLY A 672 -10.09 -7.38 3.27
CA GLY A 672 -11.09 -7.31 2.19
C GLY A 672 -12.51 -7.78 2.59
N LYS A 673 -12.81 -7.84 3.90
CA LYS A 673 -14.11 -8.26 4.46
C LYS A 673 -14.79 -7.16 5.30
N PRO A 674 -14.93 -5.94 4.78
CA PRO A 674 -15.55 -4.86 5.54
C PRO A 674 -17.02 -5.17 5.85
N GLN A 675 -17.45 -4.67 7.00
CA GLN A 675 -18.80 -4.78 7.53
C GLN A 675 -19.38 -3.37 7.69
N PHE A 676 -20.69 -3.23 7.95
CA PHE A 676 -21.25 -1.93 8.36
C PHE A 676 -20.56 -1.38 9.63
N SER A 677 -20.15 -2.28 10.53
CA SER A 677 -19.37 -1.94 11.72
C SER A 677 -17.94 -1.46 11.43
N SER A 678 -17.48 -1.55 10.18
CA SER A 678 -16.20 -0.96 9.75
C SER A 678 -16.29 0.57 9.62
N ASP A 679 -17.38 1.10 9.06
CA ASP A 679 -17.61 2.55 9.02
C ASP A 679 -17.82 3.13 10.44
N ILE A 680 -18.45 2.35 11.32
CA ILE A 680 -18.64 2.71 12.74
C ILE A 680 -17.29 2.82 13.45
N TYR A 681 -16.35 1.90 13.18
CA TYR A 681 -15.00 1.99 13.71
C TYR A 681 -14.30 3.27 13.25
N ALA A 682 -14.31 3.53 11.94
CA ALA A 682 -13.66 4.71 11.37
C ALA A 682 -14.22 6.03 11.93
N LEU A 683 -15.54 6.10 12.15
CA LEU A 683 -16.17 7.23 12.85
C LEU A 683 -15.74 7.31 14.32
N GLY A 684 -15.61 6.18 15.01
CA GLY A 684 -15.09 6.12 16.38
C GLY A 684 -13.67 6.71 16.46
N ILE A 685 -12.80 6.34 15.52
CA ILE A 685 -11.45 6.90 15.39
C ILE A 685 -11.47 8.41 15.15
N LEU A 686 -12.31 8.89 14.24
CA LEU A 686 -12.50 10.31 13.96
C LEU A 686 -12.89 11.09 15.24
N CYS A 687 -13.82 10.56 16.02
CA CYS A 687 -14.24 11.16 17.29
C CYS A 687 -13.11 11.16 18.33
N ILE A 688 -12.34 10.06 18.44
CA ILE A 688 -11.18 9.97 19.33
C ILE A 688 -10.09 10.97 18.92
N GLN A 689 -9.83 11.11 17.63
CA GLN A 689 -8.92 12.14 17.10
C GLN A 689 -9.39 13.54 17.50
N ALA A 690 -10.69 13.83 17.37
CA ALA A 690 -11.23 15.14 17.75
C ALA A 690 -11.10 15.40 19.26
N LEU A 691 -11.32 14.41 20.12
CA LEU A 691 -11.20 14.54 21.58
C LEU A 691 -9.75 14.69 22.05
N THR A 692 -8.83 13.94 21.44
CA THR A 692 -7.42 13.91 21.87
C THR A 692 -6.57 14.97 21.19
N GLY A 693 -6.97 15.44 20.00
CA GLY A 693 -6.13 16.22 19.10
C GLY A 693 -4.98 15.41 18.48
N VAL A 694 -4.94 14.09 18.70
CA VAL A 694 -3.84 13.21 18.27
C VAL A 694 -4.23 12.54 16.95
N HIS A 695 -3.29 12.52 15.99
CA HIS A 695 -3.51 11.81 14.73
C HIS A 695 -3.69 10.31 15.01
N PRO A 696 -4.62 9.59 14.35
CA PRO A 696 -4.91 8.17 14.64
C PRO A 696 -3.67 7.25 14.70
N ASN A 697 -2.74 7.40 13.76
CA ASN A 697 -1.46 6.63 13.75
C ASN A 697 -0.54 6.85 14.95
N LYS A 698 -0.80 7.85 15.79
CA LYS A 698 -0.03 8.15 17.01
C LYS A 698 -0.78 7.77 18.29
N LEU A 699 -2.00 7.24 18.19
CA LEU A 699 -2.73 6.75 19.34
C LEU A 699 -2.01 5.51 19.91
N SER A 700 -1.88 5.45 21.23
CA SER A 700 -1.22 4.34 21.90
C SER A 700 -2.11 3.10 21.85
N LEU A 701 -1.49 1.92 21.75
CA LEU A 701 -2.17 0.64 21.84
C LEU A 701 -1.90 0.00 23.20
N ASP A 702 -2.91 -0.66 23.76
CA ASP A 702 -2.72 -1.55 24.89
C ASP A 702 -1.95 -2.79 24.40
N PRO A 703 -0.75 -3.09 24.95
CA PRO A 703 0.12 -4.13 24.45
C PRO A 703 -0.40 -5.56 24.68
N ASN A 704 -1.37 -5.76 25.58
CA ASN A 704 -1.94 -7.07 25.87
C ASN A 704 -3.17 -7.37 25.00
N THR A 705 -3.93 -6.35 24.63
CA THR A 705 -5.22 -6.49 23.95
C THR A 705 -5.22 -5.97 22.50
N GLY A 706 -4.25 -5.14 22.12
CA GLY A 706 -4.22 -4.46 20.82
C GLY A 706 -5.28 -3.36 20.68
N GLU A 707 -6.03 -3.05 21.75
CA GLU A 707 -7.07 -2.03 21.76
C GLU A 707 -6.46 -0.63 21.89
N ILE A 708 -7.15 0.39 21.37
CA ILE A 708 -6.65 1.77 21.42
C ILE A 708 -6.79 2.34 22.82
N SER A 709 -5.68 2.82 23.39
CA SER A 709 -5.62 3.48 24.69
C SER A 709 -5.53 5.00 24.53
N TRP A 710 -6.68 5.67 24.64
CA TRP A 710 -6.83 7.10 24.38
C TRP A 710 -7.47 7.89 25.53
N TYR A 711 -8.18 7.22 26.45
CA TYR A 711 -8.99 7.88 27.48
C TYR A 711 -8.18 8.82 28.39
N SER A 712 -6.93 8.50 28.70
CA SER A 712 -6.04 9.36 29.50
C SER A 712 -5.62 10.66 28.79
N GLN A 713 -5.83 10.76 27.48
CA GLN A 713 -5.42 11.88 26.63
C GLN A 713 -6.59 12.80 26.26
N ALA A 714 -7.80 12.53 26.78
CA ALA A 714 -9.01 13.28 26.47
C ALA A 714 -9.79 13.65 27.73
N ASN A 715 -10.40 14.84 27.73
CA ASN A 715 -11.40 15.20 28.73
C ASN A 715 -12.80 14.84 28.23
N VAL A 716 -13.31 13.69 28.67
CA VAL A 716 -14.57 13.10 28.18
C VAL A 716 -15.33 12.39 29.29
N SER A 717 -16.67 12.43 29.23
CA SER A 717 -17.51 11.69 30.16
C SER A 717 -17.29 10.17 30.04
N PRO A 718 -17.40 9.42 31.15
CA PRO A 718 -17.33 7.95 31.13
C PRO A 718 -18.35 7.34 30.15
N GLN A 719 -19.50 8.00 29.96
CA GLN A 719 -20.56 7.57 29.08
C GLN A 719 -20.15 7.63 27.61
N LEU A 720 -19.64 8.78 27.14
CA LEU A 720 -19.16 8.91 25.76
C LEU A 720 -17.93 8.03 25.53
N ALA A 721 -17.01 7.95 26.50
CA ALA A 721 -15.85 7.08 26.40
C ALA A 721 -16.24 5.62 26.21
N ARG A 722 -17.21 5.11 26.98
CA ARG A 722 -17.74 3.75 26.81
C ARG A 722 -18.29 3.52 25.40
N ILE A 723 -19.02 4.49 24.85
CA ILE A 723 -19.57 4.40 23.49
C ILE A 723 -18.43 4.30 22.47
N LEU A 724 -17.47 5.23 22.53
CA LEU A 724 -16.33 5.27 21.60
C LEU A 724 -15.46 4.01 21.72
N TYR A 725 -15.18 3.52 22.93
CA TYR A 725 -14.49 2.24 23.13
C TYR A 725 -15.20 1.07 22.48
N LYS A 726 -16.54 1.01 22.56
CA LYS A 726 -17.30 -0.05 21.89
C LYS A 726 -17.30 0.13 20.37
N MET A 727 -17.28 1.36 19.85
CA MET A 727 -17.17 1.61 18.40
C MET A 727 -15.82 1.14 17.84
N VAL A 728 -14.73 1.28 18.61
CA VAL A 728 -13.37 0.99 18.13
C VAL A 728 -12.78 -0.34 18.59
N ARG A 729 -13.63 -1.29 19.03
CA ARG A 729 -13.16 -2.63 19.43
C ARG A 729 -12.38 -3.31 18.31
N TYR A 730 -11.26 -3.95 18.62
CA TYR A 730 -10.48 -4.68 17.62
C TYR A 730 -11.33 -5.75 16.89
N ASP A 731 -12.02 -6.62 17.65
CA ASP A 731 -12.96 -7.60 17.10
C ASP A 731 -14.27 -6.91 16.67
N PHE A 732 -14.54 -6.89 15.36
CA PHE A 732 -15.73 -6.25 14.78
C PHE A 732 -17.06 -6.82 15.31
N ARG A 733 -17.08 -8.07 15.80
CA ARG A 733 -18.27 -8.71 16.40
C ARG A 733 -18.63 -8.12 17.76
N GLN A 734 -17.67 -7.46 18.42
CA GLN A 734 -17.86 -6.82 19.71
C GLN A 734 -18.26 -5.35 19.60
N ARG A 735 -18.24 -4.80 18.37
CA ARG A 735 -18.71 -3.44 18.08
C ARG A 735 -20.24 -3.37 18.04
N TYR A 736 -20.76 -2.15 17.91
CA TYR A 736 -22.13 -1.98 17.43
C TYR A 736 -22.26 -2.52 16.01
N GLN A 737 -23.36 -3.20 15.72
CA GLN A 737 -23.56 -3.83 14.42
C GLN A 737 -24.32 -2.92 13.44
N SER A 738 -24.87 -1.79 13.92
CA SER A 738 -25.54 -0.79 13.09
C SER A 738 -25.36 0.63 13.63
N ALA A 739 -25.42 1.63 12.75
CA ALA A 739 -25.39 3.05 13.15
C ALA A 739 -26.56 3.41 14.09
N THR A 740 -27.74 2.79 13.89
CA THR A 740 -28.92 2.94 14.74
C THR A 740 -28.64 2.52 16.19
N GLU A 741 -27.90 1.43 16.42
CA GLU A 741 -27.54 1.01 17.79
C GLU A 741 -26.69 2.07 18.51
N VAL A 742 -25.76 2.71 17.79
CA VAL A 742 -24.92 3.77 18.36
C VAL A 742 -25.78 5.00 18.70
N LEU A 743 -26.67 5.43 17.79
CA LEU A 743 -27.60 6.54 18.01
C LEU A 743 -28.49 6.30 19.24
N GLN A 744 -29.03 5.09 19.39
CA GLN A 744 -29.85 4.72 20.54
C GLN A 744 -29.06 4.76 21.86
N ASP A 745 -27.82 4.29 21.87
CA ASP A 745 -26.98 4.33 23.09
C ASP A 745 -26.60 5.78 23.44
N LEU A 746 -26.31 6.61 22.44
CA LEU A 746 -26.05 8.03 22.62
C LEU A 746 -27.25 8.76 23.23
N GLN A 747 -28.47 8.53 22.74
CA GLN A 747 -29.71 9.12 23.27
C GLN A 747 -30.02 8.69 24.72
N ARG A 748 -29.78 7.42 25.06
CA ARG A 748 -29.96 6.91 26.44
C ARG A 748 -28.99 7.58 27.41
N SER A 749 -27.77 7.88 26.97
CA SER A 749 -26.79 8.61 27.77
C SER A 749 -27.19 10.07 28.01
N THR A 750 -27.88 10.73 27.07
CA THR A 750 -28.39 12.10 27.25
C THR A 750 -29.62 12.16 28.17
N THR A 751 -30.44 11.11 28.18
CA THR A 751 -31.71 11.07 28.94
C THR A 751 -31.50 10.70 30.43
N ARG A 752 -30.36 10.10 30.80
CA ARG A 752 -30.01 9.77 32.20
C ARG A 752 -29.21 10.88 32.88
N ILE A 753 -29.68 12.12 32.82
CA ILE A 753 -29.40 13.08 33.90
C ILE A 753 -30.43 12.74 34.99
N PRO A 754 -30.04 12.21 36.16
CA PRO A 754 -30.94 12.22 37.30
C PRO A 754 -31.20 13.69 37.60
N VAL A 755 -32.45 14.13 37.41
CA VAL A 755 -32.97 15.25 38.21
C VAL A 755 -32.59 14.89 39.65
N PRO A 756 -31.91 15.76 40.41
CA PRO A 756 -31.58 15.43 41.78
C PRO A 756 -32.91 15.21 42.52
N THR A 757 -33.21 13.94 42.77
CA THR A 757 -34.25 13.52 43.70
C THR A 757 -33.96 14.25 44.99
N SER A 758 -34.94 15.05 45.40
CA SER A 758 -34.93 15.84 46.62
C SER A 758 -34.35 15.02 47.76
N ILE A 759 -33.16 15.42 48.23
CA ILE A 759 -32.65 14.98 49.52
C ILE A 759 -33.63 15.55 50.54
N VAL A 760 -34.48 14.68 51.08
CA VAL A 760 -35.17 14.93 52.34
C VAL A 760 -34.08 14.93 53.41
N MET A 761 -33.51 16.11 53.65
CA MET A 761 -32.56 16.34 54.74
C MET A 761 -33.37 16.73 55.97
N GLN A 762 -33.34 15.90 56.99
CA GLN A 762 -33.86 16.23 58.32
C GLN A 762 -33.09 17.43 58.89
N ALA A 763 -33.84 18.34 59.52
CA ALA A 763 -33.37 19.62 60.00
C ALA A 763 -32.42 19.50 61.20
N PRO A 764 -31.28 20.22 61.23
CA PRO A 764 -30.59 20.58 62.46
C PRO A 764 -31.25 21.80 63.13
N PRO A 765 -31.10 21.98 64.47
CA PRO A 765 -31.81 23.00 65.21
C PRO A 765 -31.30 24.41 64.87
N SER A 766 -32.26 25.32 64.76
CA SER A 766 -32.08 26.73 64.45
C SER A 766 -31.34 27.52 65.52
N PRO A 767 -30.47 28.46 65.11
CA PRO A 767 -30.29 29.71 65.82
C PRO A 767 -30.73 30.91 64.96
N THR A 768 -31.67 31.66 65.53
CA THR A 768 -31.86 33.12 65.45
C THR A 768 -31.83 33.84 64.09
N LYS A 769 -33.02 34.36 63.74
CA LYS A 769 -33.27 35.31 62.66
C LYS A 769 -32.53 36.64 62.90
N THR A 770 -31.69 37.05 61.96
CA THR A 770 -31.41 38.47 61.69
C THR A 770 -31.35 38.69 60.18
N ILE A 771 -32.23 39.57 59.72
CA ILE A 771 -32.50 39.94 58.33
C ILE A 771 -31.39 40.86 57.83
N TYR A 772 -30.75 40.56 56.70
CA TYR A 772 -29.96 41.55 55.93
C TYR A 772 -30.58 41.73 54.55
N ARG A 773 -31.26 42.86 54.36
CA ARG A 773 -31.91 43.28 53.12
C ARG A 773 -30.88 43.77 52.10
N SER A 774 -31.09 43.35 50.85
CA SER A 774 -30.58 43.86 49.56
C SER A 774 -29.99 45.28 49.55
N ARG A 775 -28.77 45.43 48.98
CA ARG A 775 -28.16 46.72 48.58
C ARG A 775 -27.85 46.86 47.09
N ILE A 776 -28.14 45.86 46.26
CA ILE A 776 -27.79 45.90 44.82
C ILE A 776 -28.76 46.82 44.05
N TRP A 777 -30.05 46.82 44.40
CA TRP A 777 -31.04 47.67 43.71
C TRP A 777 -30.88 49.18 43.96
N MET A 778 -30.29 49.59 45.09
CA MET A 778 -30.03 51.02 45.35
C MET A 778 -28.87 51.58 44.51
N LEU A 779 -27.87 50.75 44.18
CA LEU A 779 -26.76 51.17 43.32
C LEU A 779 -27.20 51.34 41.87
N VAL A 780 -28.11 50.49 41.39
CA VAL A 780 -28.69 50.60 40.03
C VAL A 780 -29.58 51.85 39.91
N ALA A 781 -30.40 52.14 40.92
CA ALA A 781 -31.24 53.34 40.92
C ALA A 781 -30.42 54.65 40.98
N ALA A 782 -29.33 54.67 41.75
CA ALA A 782 -28.44 55.84 41.85
C ALA A 782 -27.72 56.14 40.52
N PHE A 783 -27.33 55.11 39.77
CA PHE A 783 -26.64 55.28 38.49
C PHE A 783 -27.57 55.87 37.41
N ILE A 784 -28.83 55.44 37.37
CA ILE A 784 -29.83 55.97 36.43
C ILE A 784 -30.15 57.45 36.75
N ALA A 785 -30.22 57.81 38.03
CA ALA A 785 -30.46 59.20 38.44
C ALA A 785 -29.33 60.15 38.00
N VAL A 786 -28.06 59.70 38.06
CA VAL A 786 -26.90 60.51 37.64
C VAL A 786 -26.92 60.77 36.13
N ILE A 787 -27.30 59.79 35.31
CA ILE A 787 -27.39 59.94 33.85
C ILE A 787 -28.51 60.93 33.46
N LEU A 788 -29.65 60.89 34.15
CA LEU A 788 -30.75 61.83 33.89
C LEU A 788 -30.39 63.27 34.31
N LEU A 789 -29.62 63.43 35.39
CA LEU A 789 -29.14 64.74 35.85
C LEU A 789 -28.07 65.36 34.94
N THR A 790 -27.18 64.55 34.35
CA THR A 790 -26.16 65.05 33.39
C THR A 790 -26.72 65.30 31.99
N GLY A 791 -27.75 64.56 31.59
CA GLY A 791 -28.49 64.83 30.34
C GLY A 791 -29.29 66.14 30.39
N LEU A 792 -29.85 66.49 31.56
CA LEU A 792 -30.65 67.72 31.72
C LEU A 792 -29.79 69.00 31.74
N THR A 793 -28.55 68.94 32.25
CA THR A 793 -27.65 70.11 32.29
C THR A 793 -27.10 70.48 30.91
N PHE A 794 -26.99 69.52 29.99
CA PHE A 794 -26.53 69.76 28.62
C PHE A 794 -27.57 70.48 27.74
N ILE A 795 -28.87 70.33 28.05
CA ILE A 795 -29.96 70.98 27.31
C ILE A 795 -30.19 72.43 27.79
N ILE A 796 -29.86 72.74 29.05
CA ILE A 796 -30.07 74.08 29.65
C ILE A 796 -28.93 75.07 29.30
N PHE A 797 -27.71 74.58 29.01
CA PHE A 797 -26.54 75.43 28.74
C PHE A 797 -26.08 75.47 27.27
N ALA A 798 -26.89 75.01 26.32
CA ALA A 798 -26.58 75.14 24.90
C ALA A 798 -26.61 76.63 24.47
N PRO A 799 -25.49 77.22 24.01
CA PRO A 799 -25.43 78.63 23.63
C PRO A 799 -26.20 78.87 22.32
N LYS A 800 -27.05 79.91 22.32
CA LYS A 800 -27.79 80.42 21.16
C LYS A 800 -26.83 80.79 20.03
N SER A 801 -26.96 80.14 18.88
CA SER A 801 -26.32 80.56 17.64
C SER A 801 -27.01 81.80 17.09
N SER A 802 -26.27 82.90 17.04
CA SER A 802 -26.59 84.10 16.28
C SER A 802 -26.31 83.86 14.80
N THR A 803 -27.32 84.10 13.96
CA THR A 803 -27.20 84.28 12.51
C THR A 803 -26.17 85.33 12.13
N PRO A 804 -25.44 85.12 11.02
CA PRO A 804 -25.09 86.26 10.18
C PRO A 804 -25.49 86.09 8.72
N ASN A 805 -25.54 87.25 8.12
CA ASN A 805 -26.17 87.65 6.88
C ASN A 805 -25.30 87.33 5.65
N GLN A 806 -25.94 87.43 4.48
CA GLN A 806 -25.44 87.31 3.11
C GLN A 806 -24.04 87.91 2.84
N GLN A 807 -23.25 87.22 2.00
CA GLN A 807 -22.63 87.79 0.79
C GLN A 807 -22.03 86.69 -0.12
N LEU A 808 -22.48 86.66 -1.38
CA LEU A 808 -21.84 86.06 -2.59
C LEU A 808 -20.48 86.74 -2.90
N PRO A 809 -19.68 86.33 -3.93
CA PRO A 809 -19.74 85.21 -4.88
C PRO A 809 -18.39 84.40 -4.86
N THR A 810 -18.03 83.40 -5.68
CA THR A 810 -17.93 83.32 -7.16
C THR A 810 -17.30 81.95 -7.49
N SER A 811 -17.64 81.37 -8.66
CA SER A 811 -16.79 80.56 -9.59
C SER A 811 -15.83 79.50 -9.01
N GLU A 812 -15.71 78.27 -9.49
CA GLU A 812 -15.85 77.72 -10.83
C GLU A 812 -15.42 76.24 -10.74
N GLN A 813 -15.96 75.40 -11.64
CA GLN A 813 -15.29 74.26 -12.30
C GLN A 813 -14.72 73.10 -11.43
N GLU A 814 -14.74 71.84 -11.82
CA GLU A 814 -15.31 71.09 -12.93
C GLU A 814 -15.23 69.60 -12.53
N LYS A 815 -16.15 68.79 -13.09
CA LYS A 815 -16.00 67.41 -13.59
C LYS A 815 -14.75 66.64 -13.11
N LYS A 816 -14.86 65.40 -12.65
CA LYS A 816 -15.47 64.28 -13.38
C LYS A 816 -15.58 63.06 -12.46
#